data_AF-A0AAN7MD31-F1
#
_entry.id   AF-A0AAN7MD31-F1
#
_cell.length_a   1.000
_cell.length_b   1.000
_cell.length_c   1.000
_cell.angle_alpha   90.00
_cell.angle_beta   90.00
_cell.angle_gamma   90.00
#
_symmetry.space_group_name_H-M   'P 1'
#
loop_
_entity.id
_entity.type
_entity.pdbx_description
1 polymer ?
#
loop_
_entity_poly.entity_id
_entity_poly.type
_entity_poly.pdbx_seq_one_letter_code
_entity_poly.pdbx_strand_id
1 'polypeptide(L)'
;MGWELKIGPGQKSSDMRAYVLKVSSYHSSVPELVTGKSSMMQSSSLLLSNTTVPLTFSTLSSSIVGLSAPRSRNRLPLPVSASSQSWLPKSHLQNREPAFLSLQSNDSIEAYPSEAGYIEVGYISRVHGLEGEICVKPTTDFPELRFCKPGRRWLKQQVSGRDMLKEIKLVDGRGHPGQKSWILKFGGIDTVEQAEKLIGSTLLVNESDRPDLEAGEFYTRDLVGMRVIHKETAEAIGTVMSIYNSGASDLLHVQLDSPSSTNDVSEKSKEEICASERLIWIPFVEAIVPDVDINRREMFITPPKGLLELNLRSDTVSKKERRHLEWKERKRLQKHLIAAKKKLCELEQQHVFHGFRYGEKTQGRLLADQIMSVNSKMLQQALQNIQISYEIPDGGAKFLLSTRSKVPVAAMEKLKGKFSFYETGNRLTSMGKVAILLAVNGNRKLDIFDSHFDLEEIVQILHCDEQKLVKVEDRGSVPLILVSPSHQIKHLEKLFLENDYFAFNSEKVWFLEEKMLPIISSSTEEGKRHKILMKSPWEMLQSPLGSGGIIMSLSSQCMPEILSELGVVYIRVCSIDRISLAAPDLLLGLIKSEDAEIGIQVLEESKGCLDESFDMTFSLSFLNRLVKQIDKLQFFAIPKESSYVELVDKQWIDVVPSAPNSCVIRSSIYCCLSICSSDKVCLLDITK
;
A
#
# COMPACT_ATOMS: atom_id res chain seq x y z
N MET A 1 -30.68 -0.42 5.61
CA MET A 1 -32.00 0.25 5.68
C MET A 1 -31.90 1.49 4.82
N GLY A 2 -32.78 1.67 3.83
CA GLY A 2 -32.76 2.83 2.93
C GLY A 2 -33.58 3.99 3.51
N TRP A 3 -33.15 5.21 3.25
CA TRP A 3 -33.86 6.44 3.63
C TRP A 3 -34.29 7.16 2.35
N GLU A 4 -35.60 7.27 2.11
CA GLU A 4 -36.18 8.15 1.09
C GLU A 4 -36.74 9.40 1.76
N LEU A 5 -36.38 10.58 1.26
CA LEU A 5 -36.94 11.86 1.67
C LEU A 5 -37.70 12.49 0.51
N LYS A 6 -39.02 12.68 0.68
CA LYS A 6 -39.86 13.44 -0.25
C LYS A 6 -39.71 14.94 0.01
N ILE A 7 -39.48 15.72 -1.04
CA ILE A 7 -39.39 17.19 -0.98
C ILE A 7 -40.55 17.79 -1.77
N GLY A 8 -41.22 18.80 -1.18
CA GLY A 8 -42.26 19.60 -1.83
C GLY A 8 -41.70 20.82 -2.57
N PRO A 9 -42.47 21.46 -3.47
CA PRO A 9 -41.96 22.50 -4.37
C PRO A 9 -41.71 23.84 -3.64
N GLY A 10 -40.49 24.38 -3.77
CA GLY A 10 -40.11 25.71 -3.29
C GLY A 10 -40.10 26.78 -4.39
N GLN A 11 -40.45 28.02 -4.03
CA GLN A 11 -40.33 29.20 -4.91
C GLN A 11 -38.88 29.68 -5.01
N LYS A 12 -38.50 30.25 -6.16
CA LYS A 12 -37.19 30.86 -6.40
C LYS A 12 -37.12 32.30 -5.86
N SER A 13 -36.04 32.64 -5.16
CA SER A 13 -35.52 34.01 -5.01
C SER A 13 -34.01 33.93 -4.80
N SER A 14 -33.24 34.71 -5.57
CA SER A 14 -31.78 34.79 -5.48
C SER A 14 -31.39 36.07 -4.75
N ASP A 15 -31.07 35.98 -3.46
CA ASP A 15 -30.78 37.13 -2.59
C ASP A 15 -29.40 37.00 -1.93
N MET A 16 -28.63 38.10 -1.93
CA MET A 16 -27.34 38.19 -1.25
C MET A 16 -27.53 38.15 0.27
N ARG A 17 -27.26 37.00 0.90
CA ARG A 17 -27.27 36.85 2.36
C ARG A 17 -25.97 37.35 2.98
N ALA A 18 -26.07 38.05 4.11
CA ALA A 18 -24.95 38.37 4.99
C ALA A 18 -25.00 37.45 6.22
N TYR A 19 -24.37 36.28 6.09
CA TYR A 19 -24.35 35.26 7.14
C TYR A 19 -23.21 35.43 8.15
N VAL A 20 -23.51 35.08 9.40
CA VAL A 20 -22.54 34.81 10.46
C VAL A 20 -22.34 33.30 10.61
N LEU A 21 -21.09 32.87 10.57
CA LEU A 21 -20.67 31.49 10.75
C LEU A 21 -20.11 31.35 12.17
N LYS A 22 -20.72 30.49 12.99
CA LYS A 22 -20.17 30.10 14.29
C LYS A 22 -19.34 28.84 14.12
N VAL A 23 -18.08 28.88 14.55
CA VAL A 23 -17.22 27.69 14.64
C VAL A 23 -17.86 26.74 15.64
N SER A 24 -18.47 25.66 15.14
CA SER A 24 -19.31 24.79 15.95
C SER A 24 -18.47 23.77 16.73
N SER A 25 -18.56 23.86 18.06
CA SER A 25 -17.90 22.96 19.01
C SER A 25 -18.68 21.63 19.11
N TYR A 26 -18.64 20.80 18.07
CA TYR A 26 -19.23 19.47 18.12
C TYR A 26 -18.42 18.56 19.06
N HIS A 27 -18.99 18.24 20.23
CA HIS A 27 -18.55 17.11 21.04
C HIS A 27 -18.79 15.80 20.26
N SER A 28 -17.75 15.39 19.54
CA SER A 28 -17.65 14.06 18.94
C SER A 28 -17.55 13.03 20.07
N SER A 29 -18.68 12.41 20.42
CA SER A 29 -18.73 11.24 21.32
C SER A 29 -18.05 10.03 20.68
N VAL A 30 -16.72 10.02 20.66
CA VAL A 30 -15.91 8.82 20.43
C VAL A 30 -15.94 8.03 21.74
N PRO A 31 -16.34 6.74 21.74
CA PRO A 31 -16.20 5.92 22.94
C PRO A 31 -14.71 5.68 23.21
N GLU A 32 -14.22 6.20 24.34
CA GLU A 32 -12.86 5.92 24.81
C GLU A 32 -12.67 4.42 25.07
N LEU A 33 -11.57 3.87 24.56
CA LEU A 33 -11.09 2.54 24.93
C LEU A 33 -10.50 2.59 26.34
N VAL A 34 -11.37 2.46 27.34
CA VAL A 34 -10.95 2.38 28.75
C VAL A 34 -10.12 1.12 28.96
N THR A 35 -8.84 1.31 29.27
CA THR A 35 -7.92 0.26 29.71
C THR A 35 -8.29 -0.23 31.12
N GLY A 36 -9.07 -1.31 31.19
CA GLY A 36 -9.46 -1.97 32.45
C GLY A 36 -8.42 -2.98 32.94
N LYS A 37 -7.80 -2.71 34.10
CA LYS A 37 -6.89 -3.66 34.78
C LYS A 37 -7.65 -4.83 35.42
N SER A 38 -6.93 -5.93 35.59
CA SER A 38 -7.32 -7.13 36.36
C SER A 38 -7.81 -6.84 37.78
N SER A 39 -8.90 -7.49 38.21
CA SER A 39 -9.10 -7.95 39.60
C SER A 39 -10.10 -9.11 39.69
N MET A 40 -9.85 -10.04 40.63
CA MET A 40 -10.64 -11.26 40.89
C MET A 40 -12.00 -10.99 41.57
N MET A 41 -12.99 -11.87 41.33
CA MET A 41 -13.91 -12.48 42.33
C MET A 41 -14.80 -13.51 41.60
N GLN A 42 -14.60 -14.82 41.82
CA GLN A 42 -15.26 -15.70 42.79
C GLN A 42 -16.76 -16.00 42.56
N SER A 43 -16.98 -17.23 42.07
CA SER A 43 -18.13 -18.14 42.16
C SER A 43 -19.35 -17.83 43.06
N SER A 44 -20.54 -18.11 42.52
CA SER A 44 -21.56 -18.92 43.22
C SER A 44 -22.51 -19.62 42.23
N SER A 45 -22.77 -20.92 42.45
CA SER A 45 -23.60 -21.80 41.62
C SER A 45 -24.84 -22.30 42.38
N LEU A 46 -26.00 -22.47 41.73
CA LEU A 46 -27.06 -23.38 42.19
C LEU A 46 -27.80 -24.06 41.02
N LEU A 47 -28.26 -25.29 41.28
CA LEU A 47 -28.90 -26.23 40.35
C LEU A 47 -30.45 -26.13 40.42
N LEU A 48 -31.25 -26.57 39.44
CA LEU A 48 -31.84 -27.92 39.23
C LEU A 48 -32.91 -27.77 38.11
N SER A 49 -33.48 -28.77 37.41
CA SER A 49 -33.53 -30.25 37.52
C SER A 49 -33.82 -30.95 36.17
N ASN A 50 -33.61 -32.26 36.10
CA ASN A 50 -33.75 -33.14 34.91
C ASN A 50 -35.20 -33.54 34.53
N THR A 51 -35.37 -34.02 33.28
CA THR A 51 -36.19 -35.23 33.00
C THR A 51 -35.73 -36.02 31.75
N THR A 52 -35.86 -37.34 31.78
CA THR A 52 -35.47 -38.36 30.75
C THR A 52 -36.70 -39.24 30.43
N VAL A 53 -36.83 -40.13 29.42
CA VAL A 53 -35.97 -40.95 28.50
C VAL A 53 -36.83 -41.23 27.20
N PRO A 54 -36.60 -42.21 26.28
CA PRO A 54 -35.40 -42.89 25.72
C PRO A 54 -35.38 -42.99 24.16
N LEU A 55 -34.37 -43.69 23.60
CA LEU A 55 -34.26 -44.14 22.20
C LEU A 55 -34.93 -45.51 21.93
N THR A 56 -35.27 -45.82 20.68
CA THR A 56 -35.39 -47.20 20.15
C THR A 56 -34.76 -47.34 18.76
N PHE A 57 -34.26 -48.54 18.45
CA PHE A 57 -33.57 -48.94 17.21
C PHE A 57 -34.33 -50.10 16.54
N SER A 58 -34.26 -50.21 15.21
CA SER A 58 -34.52 -51.47 14.50
C SER A 58 -33.77 -51.55 13.14
N THR A 59 -32.77 -52.44 13.09
CA THR A 59 -32.67 -53.64 12.18
C THR A 59 -33.14 -53.55 10.72
N LEU A 60 -32.52 -54.19 9.72
CA LEU A 60 -31.44 -55.21 9.67
C LEU A 60 -30.82 -55.28 8.25
N SER A 61 -29.72 -56.02 8.10
CA SER A 61 -28.93 -56.23 6.87
C SER A 61 -29.39 -57.39 5.98
N SER A 62 -29.09 -57.34 4.67
CA SER A 62 -28.42 -58.47 3.96
C SER A 62 -27.97 -58.18 2.52
N SER A 63 -26.79 -58.71 2.20
CA SER A 63 -26.08 -58.92 0.91
C SER A 63 -26.92 -59.70 -0.14
N ILE A 64 -26.55 -59.94 -1.42
CA ILE A 64 -25.25 -60.31 -2.03
C ILE A 64 -25.36 -60.35 -3.60
N VAL A 65 -24.26 -60.12 -4.36
CA VAL A 65 -23.98 -60.53 -5.80
C VAL A 65 -24.95 -60.07 -6.94
N GLY A 66 -24.55 -59.73 -8.18
CA GLY A 66 -23.24 -59.54 -8.84
C GLY A 66 -23.32 -59.59 -10.39
N LEU A 67 -22.22 -59.21 -11.08
CA LEU A 67 -21.84 -59.45 -12.50
C LEU A 67 -22.40 -58.60 -13.69
N SER A 68 -21.43 -58.13 -14.49
CA SER A 68 -21.39 -57.97 -15.97
C SER A 68 -21.81 -56.66 -16.68
N ALA A 69 -21.08 -56.36 -17.77
CA ALA A 69 -21.22 -55.26 -18.76
C ALA A 69 -21.48 -55.90 -20.17
N PRO A 70 -21.46 -55.24 -21.37
CA PRO A 70 -21.06 -53.85 -21.73
C PRO A 70 -21.77 -53.15 -22.96
N ARG A 71 -21.19 -52.01 -23.42
CA ARG A 71 -21.04 -51.50 -24.83
C ARG A 71 -22.13 -50.66 -25.60
N SER A 72 -21.69 -49.42 -25.94
CA SER A 72 -21.78 -48.71 -27.25
C SER A 72 -23.13 -48.04 -27.67
N ARG A 73 -23.23 -47.07 -28.61
CA ARG A 73 -22.35 -46.66 -29.75
C ARG A 73 -22.67 -45.23 -30.33
N ASN A 74 -21.63 -44.43 -30.61
CA ASN A 74 -21.35 -43.55 -31.79
C ASN A 74 -22.26 -42.42 -32.41
N ARG A 75 -21.56 -41.29 -32.72
CA ARG A 75 -21.54 -40.42 -33.95
C ARG A 75 -22.55 -39.25 -34.20
N LEU A 76 -22.08 -38.00 -33.97
CA LEU A 76 -21.63 -36.94 -34.94
C LEU A 76 -22.19 -36.89 -36.41
N PRO A 77 -22.06 -35.75 -37.19
CA PRO A 77 -22.23 -34.30 -36.89
C PRO A 77 -22.71 -33.38 -38.11
N LEU A 78 -22.71 -32.03 -37.95
CA LEU A 78 -22.57 -30.93 -38.98
C LEU A 78 -23.74 -30.68 -40.01
N PRO A 79 -23.76 -29.61 -40.87
CA PRO A 79 -22.96 -28.35 -40.97
C PRO A 79 -23.71 -26.99 -41.30
N VAL A 80 -22.98 -25.87 -41.12
CA VAL A 80 -22.80 -24.64 -41.99
C VAL A 80 -23.91 -24.08 -42.92
N SER A 81 -24.16 -22.76 -42.86
CA SER A 81 -24.04 -21.81 -44.01
C SER A 81 -24.32 -20.34 -43.63
N ALA A 82 -23.90 -19.41 -44.48
CA ALA A 82 -23.97 -17.95 -44.28
C ALA A 82 -24.57 -17.25 -45.53
N SER A 83 -25.08 -16.02 -45.38
CA SER A 83 -25.07 -15.03 -46.47
C SER A 83 -25.33 -13.61 -45.98
N SER A 84 -24.76 -12.66 -46.73
CA SER A 84 -24.79 -11.21 -46.56
C SER A 84 -25.96 -10.54 -47.27
N GLN A 85 -26.34 -9.33 -46.86
CA GLN A 85 -26.59 -8.24 -47.82
C GLN A 85 -26.50 -6.85 -47.18
N SER A 86 -26.02 -5.88 -47.96
CA SER A 86 -25.73 -4.49 -47.57
C SER A 86 -26.53 -3.51 -48.44
N TRP A 87 -27.10 -2.47 -47.83
CA TRP A 87 -27.75 -1.35 -48.54
C TRP A 87 -27.28 0.00 -47.95
N LEU A 88 -26.96 0.93 -48.85
CA LEU A 88 -26.60 2.35 -48.68
C LEU A 88 -27.01 3.07 -49.99
N PRO A 89 -27.06 4.41 -50.08
CA PRO A 89 -27.43 5.42 -49.08
C PRO A 89 -28.42 6.48 -49.66
N LYS A 90 -28.90 7.41 -48.80
CA LYS A 90 -29.39 8.79 -49.08
C LYS A 90 -30.03 9.32 -47.78
N SER A 91 -30.01 10.58 -47.36
CA SER A 91 -29.26 11.81 -47.67
C SER A 91 -30.01 12.93 -46.91
N HIS A 92 -29.30 13.83 -46.19
CA HIS A 92 -29.81 15.10 -45.63
C HIS A 92 -31.15 15.14 -44.86
N LEU A 93 -31.08 15.45 -43.56
CA LEU A 93 -31.90 16.50 -42.93
C LEU A 93 -31.25 16.97 -41.61
N GLN A 94 -31.59 18.19 -41.18
CA GLN A 94 -30.79 19.00 -40.25
C GLN A 94 -30.96 18.66 -38.75
N ASN A 95 -29.91 19.01 -38.00
CA ASN A 95 -29.83 19.32 -36.58
C ASN A 95 -31.17 19.47 -35.82
N ARG A 96 -31.28 18.73 -34.71
CA ARG A 96 -31.83 19.26 -33.44
C ARG A 96 -31.36 18.38 -32.27
N GLU A 97 -30.50 18.95 -31.43
CA GLU A 97 -30.13 18.35 -30.14
C GLU A 97 -31.31 18.47 -29.15
N PRO A 98 -31.62 17.42 -28.37
CA PRO A 98 -32.53 17.54 -27.24
C PRO A 98 -31.76 18.07 -26.01
N ALA A 99 -32.00 19.34 -25.65
CA ALA A 99 -31.44 19.93 -24.43
C ALA A 99 -32.01 19.25 -23.18
N PHE A 100 -31.19 18.44 -22.50
CA PHE A 100 -31.50 17.92 -21.17
C PHE A 100 -31.20 18.97 -20.10
N LEU A 101 -32.23 19.71 -19.68
CA LEU A 101 -32.17 20.60 -18.52
C LEU A 101 -32.03 19.78 -17.22
N SER A 102 -30.82 19.74 -16.66
CA SER A 102 -30.59 19.22 -15.31
C SER A 102 -30.91 20.28 -14.26
N LEU A 103 -31.91 20.02 -13.41
CA LEU A 103 -32.18 20.80 -12.20
C LEU A 103 -31.14 20.48 -11.13
N GLN A 104 -30.24 21.42 -10.86
CA GLN A 104 -29.46 21.46 -9.62
C GLN A 104 -29.83 22.73 -8.86
N SER A 105 -30.28 22.56 -7.62
CA SER A 105 -30.60 23.64 -6.69
C SER A 105 -29.55 23.66 -5.58
N ASN A 106 -28.48 24.40 -5.80
CA ASN A 106 -27.44 24.68 -4.80
C ASN A 106 -27.38 26.21 -4.61
N ASP A 107 -27.55 26.68 -3.38
CA ASP A 107 -27.37 28.11 -3.01
C ASP A 107 -25.85 28.41 -2.93
N SER A 108 -25.17 28.51 -4.06
CA SER A 108 -23.76 28.92 -4.14
C SER A 108 -23.62 30.45 -4.12
N ILE A 109 -22.89 30.98 -3.13
CA ILE A 109 -22.61 32.43 -3.02
C ILE A 109 -21.26 32.73 -3.69
N GLU A 110 -21.30 33.21 -4.93
CA GLU A 110 -20.15 33.84 -5.59
C GLU A 110 -20.07 35.32 -5.20
N ALA A 111 -18.92 35.76 -4.68
CA ALA A 111 -18.71 37.13 -4.23
C ALA A 111 -18.24 38.03 -5.38
N TYR A 112 -19.18 38.67 -6.09
CA TYR A 112 -18.85 39.81 -6.94
C TYR A 112 -18.51 41.03 -6.07
N PRO A 113 -17.46 41.81 -6.40
CA PRO A 113 -17.16 43.05 -5.69
C PRO A 113 -18.27 44.08 -5.95
N SER A 114 -19.15 44.26 -4.97
CA SER A 114 -20.15 45.33 -4.99
C SER A 114 -19.47 46.68 -4.84
N GLU A 115 -19.75 47.61 -5.73
CA GLU A 115 -19.45 49.01 -5.49
C GLU A 115 -20.21 49.54 -4.26
N ALA A 116 -19.57 50.47 -3.55
CA ALA A 116 -20.13 51.34 -2.50
C ALA A 116 -20.76 50.67 -1.24
N GLY A 117 -19.91 50.35 -0.24
CA GLY A 117 -20.06 50.74 1.18
C GLY A 117 -21.37 50.50 1.96
N TYR A 118 -22.31 49.71 1.43
CA TYR A 118 -23.63 49.45 2.01
C TYR A 118 -23.94 47.96 2.05
N ILE A 119 -24.66 47.52 3.09
CA ILE A 119 -25.08 46.14 3.29
C ILE A 119 -26.61 46.07 3.24
N GLU A 120 -27.14 45.20 2.38
CA GLU A 120 -28.58 44.90 2.30
C GLU A 120 -29.04 44.13 3.55
N VAL A 121 -30.10 44.60 4.21
CA VAL A 121 -30.60 44.02 5.48
C VAL A 121 -32.05 43.52 5.40
N GLY A 122 -32.83 43.94 4.41
CA GLY A 122 -34.15 43.37 4.16
C GLY A 122 -34.88 43.98 2.98
N TYR A 123 -35.96 43.33 2.55
CA TYR A 123 -36.77 43.73 1.40
C TYR A 123 -38.18 44.15 1.82
N ILE A 124 -38.68 45.29 1.32
CA ILE A 124 -40.03 45.79 1.62
C ILE A 124 -41.07 45.02 0.81
N SER A 125 -41.89 44.22 1.52
CA SER A 125 -42.78 43.25 0.90
C SER A 125 -44.25 43.68 0.76
N ARG A 126 -44.79 44.45 1.71
CA ARG A 126 -46.19 44.93 1.73
C ARG A 126 -46.38 46.08 2.72
N VAL A 127 -47.45 46.85 2.59
CA VAL A 127 -47.91 47.80 3.63
C VAL A 127 -48.58 47.05 4.80
N HIS A 128 -48.59 47.67 5.98
CA HIS A 128 -49.24 47.21 7.19
C HIS A 128 -50.04 48.36 7.85
N GLY A 129 -51.26 48.08 8.32
CA GLY A 129 -52.10 49.08 8.96
C GLY A 129 -52.55 50.23 8.04
N LEU A 130 -53.02 51.32 8.65
CA LEU A 130 -53.48 52.54 7.95
C LEU A 130 -52.51 53.73 8.12
N GLU A 131 -51.57 53.66 9.08
CA GLU A 131 -50.61 54.74 9.41
C GLU A 131 -49.28 54.66 8.62
N GLY A 132 -49.31 54.12 7.40
CA GLY A 132 -48.11 54.03 6.54
C GLY A 132 -47.01 53.06 7.02
N GLU A 133 -47.28 52.17 7.98
CA GLU A 133 -46.30 51.15 8.40
C GLU A 133 -46.04 50.14 7.27
N ILE A 134 -44.84 49.55 7.22
CA ILE A 134 -44.48 48.58 6.17
C ILE A 134 -43.86 47.30 6.71
N CYS A 135 -44.06 46.21 5.98
CA CYS A 135 -43.63 44.87 6.34
C CYS A 135 -42.38 44.46 5.55
N VAL A 136 -41.24 44.37 6.24
CA VAL A 136 -39.93 44.01 5.71
C VAL A 136 -39.62 42.54 5.97
N LYS A 137 -39.13 41.83 4.96
CA LYS A 137 -38.53 40.50 5.14
C LYS A 137 -37.03 40.67 5.43
N PRO A 138 -36.49 40.09 6.51
CA PRO A 138 -35.07 40.20 6.83
C PRO A 138 -34.21 39.42 5.83
N THR A 139 -33.07 39.99 5.44
CA THR A 139 -31.95 39.30 4.76
C THR A 139 -30.68 39.28 5.61
N THR A 140 -30.80 39.68 6.89
CA THR A 140 -29.74 39.76 7.89
C THR A 140 -30.04 38.86 9.09
N ASP A 141 -29.00 38.30 9.70
CA ASP A 141 -29.08 37.48 10.92
C ASP A 141 -29.35 38.31 12.19
N PHE A 142 -29.22 39.64 12.13
CA PHE A 142 -29.43 40.56 13.26
C PHE A 142 -30.68 41.46 13.12
N PRO A 143 -31.87 40.94 12.80
CA PRO A 143 -32.99 41.78 12.44
C PRO A 143 -33.50 42.63 13.61
N GLU A 144 -33.49 42.11 14.85
CA GLU A 144 -33.82 42.87 16.06
C GLU A 144 -32.96 44.14 16.21
N LEU A 145 -31.64 43.98 16.10
CA LEU A 145 -30.70 45.10 16.21
C LEU A 145 -30.88 46.10 15.07
N ARG A 146 -31.18 45.64 13.85
CA ARG A 146 -31.35 46.47 12.65
C ARG A 146 -32.70 47.18 12.57
N PHE A 147 -33.74 46.61 13.14
CA PHE A 147 -35.13 47.03 12.92
C PHE A 147 -35.82 47.60 14.16
N CYS A 148 -35.46 47.19 15.37
CA CYS A 148 -35.99 47.81 16.60
C CYS A 148 -35.33 49.16 16.92
N LYS A 149 -34.08 49.38 16.48
CA LYS A 149 -33.32 50.60 16.82
C LYS A 149 -33.61 51.74 15.82
N PRO A 150 -34.21 52.87 16.24
CA PRO A 150 -34.43 54.03 15.38
C PRO A 150 -33.11 54.58 14.83
N GLY A 151 -33.12 55.13 13.61
CA GLY A 151 -31.89 55.68 13.01
C GLY A 151 -31.95 55.88 11.50
N ARG A 152 -30.81 56.25 10.91
CA ARG A 152 -30.66 56.41 9.45
C ARG A 152 -30.57 55.05 8.77
N ARG A 153 -31.26 54.90 7.63
CA ARG A 153 -31.22 53.75 6.73
C ARG A 153 -31.24 54.27 5.29
N TRP A 154 -30.94 53.41 4.32
CA TRP A 154 -31.02 53.73 2.90
C TRP A 154 -31.98 52.78 2.20
N LEU A 155 -32.76 53.30 1.26
CA LEU A 155 -33.60 52.52 0.36
C LEU A 155 -32.97 52.54 -1.02
N LYS A 156 -32.77 51.35 -1.60
CA LYS A 156 -32.43 51.14 -3.00
C LYS A 156 -33.71 50.80 -3.74
N GLN A 157 -34.10 51.64 -4.68
CA GLN A 157 -35.29 51.46 -5.51
C GLN A 157 -34.90 51.56 -6.99
N GLN A 158 -35.33 50.59 -7.80
CA GLN A 158 -35.06 50.58 -9.23
C GLN A 158 -36.09 51.47 -9.96
N VAL A 159 -35.65 52.62 -10.48
CA VAL A 159 -36.50 53.59 -11.18
C VAL A 159 -35.98 53.78 -12.60
N SER A 160 -36.83 53.52 -13.60
CA SER A 160 -36.48 53.62 -15.03
C SER A 160 -35.19 52.86 -15.42
N GLY A 161 -34.94 51.71 -14.78
CA GLY A 161 -33.77 50.88 -15.02
C GLY A 161 -32.47 51.36 -14.36
N ARG A 162 -32.52 52.37 -13.48
CA ARG A 162 -31.38 52.82 -12.66
C ARG A 162 -31.68 52.65 -11.17
N ASP A 163 -30.67 52.29 -10.40
CA ASP A 163 -30.77 52.20 -8.95
C ASP A 163 -30.71 53.60 -8.33
N MET A 164 -31.74 53.97 -7.57
CA MET A 164 -31.77 55.19 -6.77
C MET A 164 -31.61 54.85 -5.29
N LEU A 165 -30.58 55.42 -4.66
CA LEU A 165 -30.37 55.39 -3.22
C LEU A 165 -31.02 56.61 -2.56
N LYS A 166 -31.93 56.37 -1.61
CA LYS A 166 -32.62 57.41 -0.83
C LYS A 166 -32.41 57.19 0.66
N GLU A 167 -31.89 58.19 1.37
CA GLU A 167 -31.84 58.15 2.84
C GLU A 167 -33.25 58.24 3.43
N ILE A 168 -33.51 57.45 4.47
CA ILE A 168 -34.77 57.45 5.22
C ILE A 168 -34.48 57.25 6.72
N LYS A 169 -35.29 57.88 7.57
CA LYS A 169 -35.19 57.74 9.04
C LYS A 169 -36.18 56.69 9.52
N LEU A 170 -35.68 55.58 10.05
CA LEU A 170 -36.46 54.60 10.80
C LEU A 170 -36.85 55.22 12.15
N VAL A 171 -38.15 55.24 12.47
CA VAL A 171 -38.71 55.85 13.68
C VAL A 171 -39.04 54.79 14.73
N ASP A 172 -39.65 53.69 14.32
CA ASP A 172 -39.99 52.54 15.16
C ASP A 172 -39.96 51.25 14.34
N GLY A 173 -39.79 50.11 15.00
CA GLY A 173 -39.91 48.81 14.36
C GLY A 173 -40.06 47.65 15.33
N ARG A 174 -40.86 46.66 14.95
CA ARG A 174 -41.23 45.52 15.79
C ARG A 174 -41.38 44.23 14.97
N GLY A 175 -41.10 43.09 15.59
CA GLY A 175 -41.29 41.79 14.96
C GLY A 175 -42.77 41.52 14.71
N HIS A 176 -43.13 40.98 13.54
CA HIS A 176 -44.51 40.57 13.29
C HIS A 176 -44.77 39.23 14.01
N PRO A 177 -45.68 39.16 15.00
CA PRO A 177 -45.94 37.91 15.70
C PRO A 177 -46.39 36.83 14.70
N GLY A 178 -45.79 35.64 14.81
CA GLY A 178 -46.09 34.48 13.95
C GLY A 178 -45.60 34.57 12.49
N GLN A 179 -44.87 35.61 12.07
CA GLN A 179 -44.33 35.72 10.71
C GLN A 179 -42.82 36.02 10.72
N LYS A 180 -42.07 35.49 9.74
CA LYS A 180 -40.65 35.84 9.53
C LYS A 180 -40.51 37.20 8.84
N SER A 181 -41.07 38.24 9.44
CA SER A 181 -41.12 39.60 8.91
C SER A 181 -41.23 40.64 10.02
N TRP A 182 -40.91 41.88 9.68
CA TRP A 182 -40.76 43.01 10.60
C TRP A 182 -41.67 44.16 10.16
N ILE A 183 -42.36 44.79 11.09
CA ILE A 183 -43.19 45.97 10.83
C ILE A 183 -42.33 47.19 11.19
N LEU A 184 -42.14 48.11 10.23
CA LEU A 184 -41.33 49.32 10.40
C LEU A 184 -42.19 50.57 10.15
N LYS A 185 -41.94 51.64 10.91
CA LYS A 185 -42.48 52.99 10.67
C LYS A 185 -41.35 53.95 10.32
N PHE A 186 -41.46 54.61 9.17
CA PHE A 186 -40.46 55.55 8.68
C PHE A 186 -40.95 57.00 8.80
N GLY A 187 -40.04 57.93 9.10
CA GLY A 187 -40.38 59.34 9.23
C GLY A 187 -40.78 59.96 7.89
N GLY A 188 -41.98 60.55 7.83
CA GLY A 188 -42.54 61.15 6.62
C GLY A 188 -43.23 60.16 5.67
N ILE A 189 -43.60 58.98 6.18
CA ILE A 189 -44.47 58.00 5.51
C ILE A 189 -45.63 57.70 6.48
N ASP A 190 -46.71 58.46 6.35
CA ASP A 190 -47.83 58.45 7.31
C ASP A 190 -49.15 57.94 6.67
N THR A 191 -49.18 57.72 5.35
CA THR A 191 -50.35 57.18 4.63
C THR A 191 -50.02 55.92 3.84
N VAL A 192 -51.06 55.12 3.55
CA VAL A 192 -50.96 53.86 2.80
C VAL A 192 -50.37 54.10 1.40
N GLU A 193 -50.80 55.15 0.70
CA GLU A 193 -50.35 55.48 -0.67
C GLU A 193 -48.89 55.96 -0.73
N GLN A 194 -48.36 56.46 0.39
CA GLN A 194 -46.93 56.76 0.53
C GLN A 194 -46.12 55.49 0.76
N ALA A 195 -46.64 54.58 1.59
CA ALA A 195 -46.02 53.30 1.92
C ALA A 195 -46.00 52.32 0.74
N GLU A 196 -47.06 52.27 -0.08
CA GLU A 196 -47.15 51.43 -1.28
C GLU A 196 -46.03 51.71 -2.29
N LYS A 197 -45.61 52.98 -2.42
CA LYS A 197 -44.51 53.40 -3.31
C LYS A 197 -43.14 52.85 -2.89
N LEU A 198 -43.01 52.31 -1.69
CA LEU A 198 -41.77 51.73 -1.18
C LEU A 198 -41.73 50.19 -1.33
N ILE A 199 -42.86 49.54 -1.64
CA ILE A 199 -42.90 48.10 -1.95
C ILE A 199 -41.94 47.82 -3.11
N GLY A 200 -41.12 46.78 -2.97
CA GLY A 200 -40.10 46.45 -3.96
C GLY A 200 -38.73 47.08 -3.72
N SER A 201 -38.59 47.97 -2.73
CA SER A 201 -37.29 48.57 -2.39
C SER A 201 -36.52 47.71 -1.40
N THR A 202 -35.19 47.64 -1.56
CA THR A 202 -34.28 46.98 -0.62
C THR A 202 -33.79 47.99 0.40
N LEU A 203 -33.81 47.62 1.68
CA LEU A 203 -33.32 48.39 2.81
C LEU A 203 -31.85 48.06 3.07
N LEU A 204 -31.02 49.10 3.19
CA LEU A 204 -29.58 49.00 3.44
C LEU A 204 -29.15 49.78 4.69
N VAL A 205 -28.02 49.35 5.24
CA VAL A 205 -27.23 50.03 6.27
C VAL A 205 -25.83 50.32 5.74
N ASN A 206 -25.10 51.23 6.38
CA ASN A 206 -23.69 51.45 6.04
C ASN A 206 -22.84 50.25 6.48
N GLU A 207 -21.80 49.93 5.71
CA GLU A 207 -20.86 48.86 6.04
C GLU A 207 -20.06 49.13 7.33
N SER A 208 -19.86 50.39 7.71
CA SER A 208 -19.22 50.76 8.98
C SER A 208 -20.09 50.50 10.22
N ASP A 209 -21.36 50.10 10.04
CA ASP A 209 -22.32 49.81 11.12
C ASP A 209 -22.43 48.29 11.37
N ARG A 210 -21.42 47.48 11.02
CA ARG A 210 -21.35 46.04 11.36
C ARG A 210 -21.31 45.88 12.89
N PRO A 211 -22.16 45.03 13.51
CA PRO A 211 -22.04 44.68 14.93
C PRO A 211 -20.73 43.93 15.20
N ASP A 212 -20.20 44.09 16.41
CA ASP A 212 -19.15 43.20 16.91
C ASP A 212 -19.72 41.78 17.08
N LEU A 213 -18.95 40.77 16.69
CA LEU A 213 -19.32 39.35 16.78
C LEU A 213 -18.79 38.72 18.08
N GLU A 214 -19.38 37.59 18.50
CA GLU A 214 -18.82 36.81 19.61
C GLU A 214 -17.50 36.11 19.22
N ALA A 215 -16.71 35.70 20.22
CA ALA A 215 -15.52 34.89 19.96
C ALA A 215 -15.91 33.55 19.29
N GLY A 216 -15.28 33.25 18.15
CA GLY A 216 -15.61 32.08 17.33
C GLY A 216 -16.72 32.31 16.29
N GLU A 217 -17.22 33.54 16.15
CA GLU A 217 -18.14 33.94 15.08
C GLU A 217 -17.44 34.78 14.01
N PHE A 218 -17.71 34.49 12.74
CA PHE A 218 -17.06 35.11 11.58
C PHE A 218 -18.08 35.45 10.50
N TYR A 219 -17.93 36.60 9.83
CA TYR A 219 -18.72 36.88 8.64
C TYR A 219 -18.26 36.01 7.47
N THR A 220 -19.19 35.37 6.75
CA THR A 220 -18.88 34.54 5.56
C THR A 220 -18.05 35.30 4.53
N ARG A 221 -18.30 36.60 4.37
CA ARG A 221 -17.57 37.48 3.44
C ARG A 221 -16.10 37.68 3.81
N ASP A 222 -15.78 37.65 5.09
CA ASP A 222 -14.42 37.91 5.58
C ASP A 222 -13.56 36.63 5.53
N LEU A 223 -14.19 35.44 5.45
CA LEU A 223 -13.53 34.14 5.28
C LEU A 223 -13.20 33.78 3.81
N VAL A 224 -13.92 34.34 2.84
CA VAL A 224 -13.65 34.11 1.41
C VAL A 224 -12.36 34.86 1.02
N GLY A 225 -11.47 34.16 0.32
CA GLY A 225 -10.13 34.66 -0.05
C GLY A 225 -9.07 34.53 1.05
N MET A 226 -9.36 33.85 2.16
CA MET A 226 -8.32 33.50 3.16
C MET A 226 -7.42 32.37 2.66
N ARG A 227 -6.12 32.42 3.02
CA ARG A 227 -5.17 31.32 2.81
C ARG A 227 -5.40 30.22 3.85
N VAL A 228 -5.38 28.97 3.41
CA VAL A 228 -5.52 27.76 4.23
C VAL A 228 -4.15 27.12 4.39
N ILE A 229 -3.73 26.93 5.64
CA ILE A 229 -2.38 26.47 6.02
C ILE A 229 -2.50 25.26 6.96
N HIS A 230 -1.67 24.23 6.78
CA HIS A 230 -1.62 23.10 7.69
C HIS A 230 -0.94 23.48 9.01
N LYS A 231 -1.60 23.25 10.16
CA LYS A 231 -1.09 23.69 11.47
C LYS A 231 0.22 23.02 11.88
N GLU A 232 0.38 21.73 11.61
CA GLU A 232 1.58 20.96 12.02
C GLU A 232 2.80 21.13 11.08
N THR A 233 2.60 21.11 9.75
CA THR A 233 3.67 21.17 8.75
C THR A 233 3.99 22.60 8.28
N ALA A 234 3.16 23.58 8.65
CA ALA A 234 3.17 24.96 8.12
C ALA A 234 3.02 25.05 6.59
N GLU A 235 2.53 24.00 5.94
CA GLU A 235 2.36 23.90 4.49
C GLU A 235 1.17 24.74 4.01
N ALA A 236 1.36 25.54 2.96
CA ALA A 236 0.27 26.24 2.29
C ALA A 236 -0.55 25.25 1.46
N ILE A 237 -1.84 25.12 1.79
CA ILE A 237 -2.75 24.16 1.16
C ILE A 237 -3.47 24.83 -0.03
N GLY A 238 -3.92 26.08 0.13
CA GLY A 238 -4.67 26.78 -0.91
C GLY A 238 -5.46 27.98 -0.41
N THR A 239 -6.47 28.40 -1.16
CA THR A 239 -7.30 29.59 -0.87
C THR A 239 -8.79 29.25 -0.82
N VAL A 240 -9.53 29.83 0.14
CA VAL A 240 -10.99 29.67 0.25
C VAL A 240 -11.70 30.43 -0.88
N MET A 241 -12.38 29.71 -1.77
CA MET A 241 -13.11 30.28 -2.92
C MET A 241 -14.57 30.63 -2.59
N SER A 242 -15.25 29.75 -1.85
CA SER A 242 -16.67 29.92 -1.49
C SER A 242 -17.02 29.13 -0.24
N ILE A 243 -18.16 29.43 0.39
CA ILE A 243 -18.67 28.68 1.55
C ILE A 243 -20.08 28.20 1.24
N TYR A 244 -20.38 26.94 1.57
CA TYR A 244 -21.64 26.28 1.28
C TYR A 244 -22.28 25.72 2.55
N ASN A 245 -23.52 26.13 2.84
CA ASN A 245 -24.26 25.59 3.98
C ASN A 245 -24.92 24.26 3.58
N SER A 246 -24.49 23.15 4.21
CA SER A 246 -25.05 21.81 3.94
C SER A 246 -26.32 21.47 4.74
N GLY A 247 -26.81 22.41 5.56
CA GLY A 247 -27.88 22.20 6.54
C GLY A 247 -27.43 21.49 7.84
N ALA A 248 -26.29 20.79 7.83
CA ALA A 248 -25.70 20.15 9.01
C ALA A 248 -24.40 20.83 9.49
N SER A 249 -23.61 21.37 8.55
CA SER A 249 -22.39 22.12 8.81
C SER A 249 -22.07 23.01 7.59
N ASP A 250 -21.40 24.13 7.81
CA ASP A 250 -20.85 24.95 6.73
C ASP A 250 -19.57 24.31 6.17
N LEU A 251 -19.46 24.27 4.85
CA LEU A 251 -18.36 23.66 4.12
C LEU A 251 -17.60 24.75 3.37
N LEU A 252 -16.31 24.90 3.68
CA LEU A 252 -15.38 25.70 2.90
C LEU A 252 -15.07 24.95 1.59
N HIS A 253 -15.06 25.69 0.49
CA HIS A 253 -14.61 25.23 -0.81
C HIS A 253 -13.23 25.85 -1.06
N VAL A 254 -12.18 25.03 -1.01
CA VAL A 254 -10.78 25.48 -1.05
C VAL A 254 -10.16 25.07 -2.38
N GLN A 255 -9.62 26.03 -3.12
CA GLN A 255 -8.81 25.78 -4.30
C GLN A 255 -7.39 25.47 -3.85
N LEU A 256 -6.91 24.26 -4.12
CA LEU A 256 -5.53 23.89 -3.83
C LEU A 256 -4.55 24.68 -4.70
N ASP A 257 -3.49 25.17 -4.06
CA ASP A 257 -2.33 25.69 -4.79
C ASP A 257 -1.63 24.52 -5.48
N SER A 258 -1.38 24.63 -6.79
CA SER A 258 -0.64 23.59 -7.52
C SER A 258 0.82 23.58 -7.08
N PRO A 259 1.42 22.40 -6.78
CA PRO A 259 2.79 22.34 -6.27
C PRO A 259 3.76 22.83 -7.34
N SER A 260 4.37 23.99 -7.10
CA SER A 260 5.44 24.53 -7.93
C SER A 260 6.77 23.87 -7.53
N SER A 261 7.45 23.31 -8.53
CA SER A 261 8.81 22.76 -8.48
C SER A 261 9.10 21.60 -7.49
N THR A 262 8.99 20.38 -7.98
CA THR A 262 10.23 19.61 -8.20
C THR A 262 10.50 19.59 -9.71
N ASN A 263 11.71 20.00 -10.11
CA ASN A 263 12.13 19.92 -11.50
C ASN A 263 12.64 18.51 -11.77
N ASP A 264 11.88 17.68 -12.50
CA ASP A 264 12.47 16.70 -13.40
C ASP A 264 11.47 16.16 -14.45
N VAL A 265 11.94 16.08 -15.70
CA VAL A 265 11.44 15.34 -16.89
C VAL A 265 9.91 15.10 -16.98
N SER A 266 9.14 15.65 -17.94
CA SER A 266 9.33 15.53 -19.39
C SER A 266 8.38 16.47 -20.16
N GLU A 267 8.84 17.12 -21.23
CA GLU A 267 7.92 17.83 -22.15
C GLU A 267 7.25 16.86 -23.14
N LYS A 268 6.03 16.37 -22.82
CA LYS A 268 5.07 15.80 -23.80
C LYS A 268 3.67 15.44 -23.23
N SER A 269 3.00 16.40 -22.59
CA SER A 269 1.54 16.36 -22.33
C SER A 269 0.95 17.72 -21.90
N LYS A 270 1.44 18.83 -22.48
CA LYS A 270 0.91 20.19 -22.25
C LYS A 270 -0.22 20.55 -23.23
N GLU A 271 -1.24 19.71 -23.34
CA GLU A 271 -2.51 20.06 -23.99
C GLU A 271 -3.64 19.23 -23.36
N GLU A 272 -4.76 19.89 -23.03
CA GLU A 272 -6.02 19.31 -22.53
C GLU A 272 -6.03 18.60 -21.16
N ILE A 273 -5.12 18.96 -20.23
CA ILE A 273 -5.56 19.10 -18.82
C ILE A 273 -6.11 20.51 -18.68
N CYS A 274 -7.43 20.66 -18.91
CA CYS A 274 -8.12 21.88 -18.53
C CYS A 274 -7.83 22.16 -17.05
N ALA A 275 -7.44 23.39 -16.71
CA ALA A 275 -7.11 23.81 -15.36
C ALA A 275 -8.37 23.95 -14.48
N SER A 276 -9.18 22.90 -14.43
CA SER A 276 -10.25 22.69 -13.47
C SER A 276 -9.61 22.52 -12.09
N GLU A 277 -9.33 23.67 -11.50
CA GLU A 277 -9.21 23.99 -10.08
C GLU A 277 -9.33 22.74 -9.18
N ARG A 278 -8.22 22.35 -8.55
CA ARG A 278 -8.20 21.22 -7.60
C ARG A 278 -8.93 21.62 -6.33
N LEU A 279 -10.25 21.53 -6.36
CA LEU A 279 -11.15 22.00 -5.33
C LEU A 279 -11.42 20.92 -4.27
N ILE A 280 -11.36 21.31 -3.00
CA ILE A 280 -11.59 20.45 -1.84
C ILE A 280 -12.66 21.06 -0.94
N TRP A 281 -13.53 20.21 -0.39
CA TRP A 281 -14.50 20.59 0.62
C TRP A 281 -13.95 20.31 2.02
N ILE A 282 -13.90 21.34 2.87
CA ILE A 282 -13.40 21.27 4.26
C ILE A 282 -14.51 21.75 5.21
N PRO A 283 -14.99 20.94 6.17
CA PRO A 283 -15.99 21.39 7.13
C PRO A 283 -15.45 22.48 8.07
N PHE A 284 -16.20 23.57 8.24
CA PHE A 284 -15.85 24.68 9.12
C PHE A 284 -16.27 24.39 10.57
N VAL A 285 -15.49 23.55 11.24
CA VAL A 285 -15.69 23.10 12.63
C VAL A 285 -14.40 23.22 13.42
N GLU A 286 -14.48 23.48 14.72
CA GLU A 286 -13.33 23.80 15.59
C GLU A 286 -12.21 22.74 15.52
N ALA A 287 -12.60 21.46 15.47
CA ALA A 287 -11.68 20.33 15.41
C ALA A 287 -10.85 20.25 14.10
N ILE A 288 -11.32 20.88 13.02
CA ILE A 288 -10.65 20.92 11.71
C ILE A 288 -10.04 22.29 11.45
N VAL A 289 -10.70 23.36 11.89
CA VAL A 289 -10.29 24.76 11.71
C VAL A 289 -10.20 25.45 13.08
N PRO A 290 -9.14 25.18 13.86
CA PRO A 290 -9.01 25.72 15.22
C PRO A 290 -8.67 27.22 15.27
N ASP A 291 -7.89 27.74 14.32
CA ASP A 291 -7.38 29.12 14.37
C ASP A 291 -7.66 29.88 13.06
N VAL A 292 -8.25 31.08 13.18
CA VAL A 292 -8.61 31.95 12.06
C VAL A 292 -8.13 33.37 12.36
N ASP A 293 -7.11 33.85 11.65
CA ASP A 293 -6.57 35.21 11.79
C ASP A 293 -7.11 36.11 10.67
N ILE A 294 -8.11 36.91 11.02
CA ILE A 294 -8.76 37.89 10.13
C ILE A 294 -7.77 38.98 9.69
N ASN A 295 -6.82 39.39 10.54
CA ASN A 295 -5.87 40.46 10.25
C ASN A 295 -4.85 40.02 9.20
N ARG A 296 -4.40 38.76 9.27
CA ARG A 296 -3.46 38.16 8.31
C ARG A 296 -4.15 37.56 7.08
N ARG A 297 -5.46 37.32 7.16
CA ARG A 297 -6.24 36.49 6.21
C ARG A 297 -5.69 35.07 6.08
N GLU A 298 -5.33 34.48 7.23
CA GLU A 298 -4.78 33.13 7.33
C GLU A 298 -5.67 32.23 8.22
N MET A 299 -5.88 31.00 7.78
CA MET A 299 -6.70 29.99 8.43
C MET A 299 -5.85 28.73 8.62
N PHE A 300 -5.66 28.31 9.86
CA PHE A 300 -4.89 27.10 10.19
C PHE A 300 -5.83 25.91 10.35
N ILE A 301 -5.49 24.80 9.70
CA ILE A 301 -6.29 23.58 9.74
C ILE A 301 -5.51 22.37 10.24
N THR A 302 -6.25 21.45 10.86
CA THR A 302 -5.76 20.17 11.39
C THR A 302 -6.57 19.02 10.75
N PRO A 303 -6.37 18.73 9.45
CA PRO A 303 -7.22 17.81 8.71
C PRO A 303 -6.99 16.35 9.16
N PRO A 304 -8.07 15.56 9.38
CA PRO A 304 -7.95 14.12 9.53
C PRO A 304 -7.26 13.48 8.33
N LYS A 305 -6.47 12.42 8.56
CA LYS A 305 -5.72 11.71 7.50
C LYS A 305 -6.65 11.31 6.35
N GLY A 306 -6.29 11.72 5.13
CA GLY A 306 -7.06 11.48 3.91
C GLY A 306 -8.14 12.52 3.59
N LEU A 307 -8.48 13.49 4.47
CA LEU A 307 -9.51 14.50 4.16
C LEU A 307 -9.18 15.29 2.88
N LEU A 308 -7.91 15.67 2.72
CA LEU A 308 -7.41 16.35 1.52
C LEU A 308 -7.40 15.46 0.26
N GLU A 309 -7.47 14.13 0.42
CA GLU A 309 -7.49 13.16 -0.67
C GLU A 309 -8.91 12.79 -1.10
N LEU A 310 -9.90 12.85 -0.19
CA LEU A 310 -11.30 12.44 -0.44
C LEU A 310 -11.97 13.16 -1.62
N ASN A 311 -11.55 14.39 -1.92
CA ASN A 311 -12.10 15.21 -3.00
C ASN A 311 -11.19 15.34 -4.22
N LEU A 312 -10.02 14.69 -4.25
CA LEU A 312 -9.19 14.52 -5.45
C LEU A 312 -9.86 13.50 -6.40
N ARG A 313 -11.03 13.87 -6.94
CA ARG A 313 -11.81 13.06 -7.87
C ARG A 313 -11.09 12.97 -9.21
N SER A 314 -10.23 11.96 -9.35
CA SER A 314 -9.86 11.39 -10.64
C SER A 314 -11.05 10.64 -11.27
N ASP A 315 -12.15 11.36 -11.51
CA ASP A 315 -13.35 10.89 -12.21
C ASP A 315 -13.15 10.89 -13.74
N THR A 316 -11.96 10.49 -14.21
CA THR A 316 -11.73 10.06 -15.61
C THR A 316 -12.35 8.68 -15.87
N VAL A 317 -12.53 7.87 -14.82
CA VAL A 317 -13.00 6.47 -14.90
C VAL A 317 -14.48 6.37 -14.55
N SER A 318 -15.27 5.84 -15.48
CA SER A 318 -16.73 5.74 -15.31
C SER A 318 -17.15 4.81 -14.16
N LYS A 319 -18.32 5.04 -13.55
CA LYS A 319 -18.90 4.15 -12.50
C LYS A 319 -19.03 2.69 -12.95
N LYS A 320 -19.25 2.45 -14.26
CA LYS A 320 -19.32 1.11 -14.87
C LYS A 320 -17.95 0.43 -14.87
N GLU A 321 -16.92 1.20 -15.18
CA GLU A 321 -15.54 0.74 -15.27
C GLU A 321 -14.90 0.50 -13.90
N ARG A 322 -15.17 1.34 -12.90
CA ARG A 322 -14.79 1.09 -11.50
C ARG A 322 -15.32 -0.27 -10.99
N ARG A 323 -16.63 -0.52 -11.18
CA ARG A 323 -17.25 -1.82 -10.85
C ARG A 323 -16.63 -2.99 -11.61
N HIS A 324 -16.21 -2.78 -12.85
CA HIS A 324 -15.54 -3.80 -13.66
C HIS A 324 -14.11 -4.09 -13.18
N LEU A 325 -13.35 -3.06 -12.78
CA LEU A 325 -12.02 -3.19 -12.18
C LEU A 325 -12.10 -3.92 -10.84
N GLU A 326 -12.97 -3.48 -9.92
CA GLU A 326 -13.21 -4.17 -8.64
C GLU A 326 -13.60 -5.65 -8.84
N TRP A 327 -14.47 -5.94 -9.82
CA TRP A 327 -14.86 -7.31 -10.13
C TRP A 327 -13.71 -8.13 -10.71
N LYS A 328 -12.86 -7.53 -11.56
CA LYS A 328 -11.66 -8.15 -12.13
C LYS A 328 -10.63 -8.46 -11.03
N GLU A 329 -10.46 -7.58 -10.06
CA GLU A 329 -9.63 -7.78 -8.88
C GLU A 329 -10.18 -8.86 -7.95
N ARG A 330 -11.48 -8.80 -7.60
CA ARG A 330 -12.15 -9.86 -6.82
C ARG A 330 -12.00 -11.23 -7.49
N LYS A 331 -12.13 -11.32 -8.82
CA LYS A 331 -11.86 -12.55 -9.58
C LYS A 331 -10.39 -12.97 -9.57
N ARG A 332 -9.44 -12.04 -9.64
CA ARG A 332 -8.00 -12.36 -9.51
C ARG A 332 -7.70 -12.93 -8.12
N LEU A 333 -8.14 -12.27 -7.05
CA LEU A 333 -8.01 -12.72 -5.68
C LEU A 333 -8.68 -14.08 -5.44
N GLN A 334 -9.90 -14.28 -5.95
CA GLN A 334 -10.60 -15.56 -5.84
C GLN A 334 -9.85 -16.70 -6.56
N LYS A 335 -9.36 -16.46 -7.79
CA LYS A 335 -8.52 -17.44 -8.51
C LYS A 335 -7.24 -17.77 -7.75
N HIS A 336 -6.58 -16.76 -7.19
CA HIS A 336 -5.35 -16.92 -6.42
C HIS A 336 -5.59 -17.74 -5.13
N LEU A 337 -6.66 -17.45 -4.38
CA LEU A 337 -7.08 -18.24 -3.21
C LEU A 337 -7.42 -19.70 -3.57
N ILE A 338 -8.05 -19.94 -4.72
CA ILE A 338 -8.34 -21.30 -5.22
C ILE A 338 -7.04 -22.03 -5.57
N ALA A 339 -6.08 -21.36 -6.22
CA ALA A 339 -4.77 -21.94 -6.53
C ALA A 339 -3.99 -22.31 -5.26
N ALA A 340 -3.91 -21.41 -4.28
CA ALA A 340 -3.29 -21.69 -2.98
C ALA A 340 -3.95 -22.87 -2.26
N LYS A 341 -5.29 -22.94 -2.26
CA LYS A 341 -6.02 -24.07 -1.67
C LYS A 341 -5.77 -25.40 -2.39
N LYS A 342 -5.72 -25.40 -3.72
CA LYS A 342 -5.38 -26.59 -4.51
C LYS A 342 -3.97 -27.09 -4.18
N LYS A 343 -3.00 -26.18 -4.08
CA LYS A 343 -1.61 -26.47 -3.74
C LYS A 343 -1.46 -27.06 -2.34
N LEU A 344 -2.21 -26.57 -1.35
CA LEU A 344 -2.26 -27.18 -0.02
C LEU A 344 -2.90 -28.58 -0.03
N CYS A 345 -3.92 -28.84 -0.87
CA CYS A 345 -4.44 -30.21 -1.07
C CYS A 345 -3.37 -31.14 -1.68
N GLU A 346 -2.61 -30.67 -2.67
CA GLU A 346 -1.51 -31.42 -3.31
C GLU A 346 -0.35 -31.72 -2.32
N LEU A 347 -0.16 -30.88 -1.30
CA LEU A 347 0.79 -31.08 -0.20
C LEU A 347 0.19 -31.77 1.02
N GLU A 348 -1.11 -32.09 0.99
CA GLU A 348 -1.89 -32.69 2.09
C GLU A 348 -1.98 -31.84 3.38
N GLN A 349 -1.73 -30.53 3.28
CA GLN A 349 -1.64 -29.55 4.38
C GLN A 349 -2.98 -28.82 4.62
N GLN A 350 -4.06 -29.57 4.83
CA GLN A 350 -5.41 -29.01 4.89
C GLN A 350 -5.70 -28.18 6.16
N HIS A 351 -4.93 -28.35 7.25
CA HIS A 351 -5.10 -27.58 8.49
C HIS A 351 -4.84 -26.08 8.29
N VAL A 352 -3.97 -25.70 7.35
CA VAL A 352 -3.73 -24.30 6.96
C VAL A 352 -5.01 -23.61 6.44
N PHE A 353 -6.03 -24.37 6.03
CA PHE A 353 -7.34 -23.80 5.62
C PHE A 353 -8.07 -23.05 6.73
N HIS A 354 -7.75 -23.28 8.00
CA HIS A 354 -8.33 -22.53 9.11
C HIS A 354 -7.96 -21.04 9.03
N GLY A 355 -6.76 -20.69 8.57
CA GLY A 355 -6.35 -19.29 8.38
C GLY A 355 -7.24 -18.53 7.40
N PHE A 356 -7.61 -19.16 6.28
CA PHE A 356 -8.55 -18.58 5.32
C PHE A 356 -10.01 -18.48 5.80
N ARG A 357 -10.36 -19.09 6.95
CA ARG A 357 -11.72 -19.02 7.53
C ARG A 357 -11.84 -17.94 8.60
N TYR A 358 -10.77 -17.69 9.35
CA TYR A 358 -10.78 -16.78 10.50
C TYR A 358 -10.04 -15.45 10.26
N GLY A 359 -9.16 -15.37 9.26
CA GLY A 359 -8.42 -14.14 8.93
C GLY A 359 -9.21 -13.13 8.09
N GLU A 360 -8.76 -11.88 8.14
CA GLU A 360 -9.26 -10.78 7.29
C GLU A 360 -8.87 -10.98 5.81
N LYS A 361 -9.43 -10.19 4.88
CA LYS A 361 -9.15 -10.33 3.43
C LYS A 361 -7.68 -10.06 3.08
N THR A 362 -7.06 -9.11 3.79
CA THR A 362 -5.65 -8.73 3.69
C THR A 362 -4.74 -9.87 4.15
N GLN A 363 -4.99 -10.39 5.35
CA GLN A 363 -4.32 -11.53 5.95
C GLN A 363 -4.45 -12.80 5.10
N GLY A 364 -5.67 -13.11 4.62
CA GLY A 364 -5.91 -14.23 3.73
C GLY A 364 -5.24 -14.10 2.36
N ARG A 365 -4.97 -12.87 1.89
CA ARG A 365 -4.13 -12.65 0.70
C ARG A 365 -2.67 -12.94 1.01
N LEU A 366 -2.13 -12.41 2.10
CA LEU A 366 -0.74 -12.66 2.53
C LEU A 366 -0.46 -14.16 2.70
N LEU A 367 -1.36 -14.90 3.35
CA LEU A 367 -1.24 -16.36 3.48
C LEU A 367 -1.22 -17.06 2.12
N ALA A 368 -2.05 -16.62 1.17
CA ALA A 368 -2.09 -17.19 -0.17
C ALA A 368 -0.80 -16.89 -0.96
N ASP A 369 -0.28 -15.66 -0.88
CA ASP A 369 0.99 -15.26 -1.50
C ASP A 369 2.15 -16.10 -0.90
N GLN A 370 2.21 -16.29 0.42
CA GLN A 370 3.17 -17.18 1.09
C GLN A 370 3.06 -18.63 0.58
N ILE A 371 1.86 -19.22 0.51
CA ILE A 371 1.64 -20.58 -0.01
C ILE A 371 2.05 -20.69 -1.48
N MET A 372 1.76 -19.67 -2.29
CA MET A 372 2.09 -19.67 -3.71
C MET A 372 3.60 -19.55 -3.96
N SER A 373 4.37 -18.92 -3.07
CA SER A 373 5.83 -18.82 -3.16
C SER A 373 6.59 -20.15 -2.94
N VAL A 374 6.08 -21.05 -2.08
CA VAL A 374 6.77 -22.31 -1.72
C VAL A 374 6.86 -23.26 -2.92
N ASN A 375 8.04 -23.76 -3.30
CA ASN A 375 8.12 -24.79 -4.34
C ASN A 375 7.61 -26.14 -3.79
N SER A 376 6.45 -26.59 -4.28
CA SER A 376 5.78 -27.81 -3.78
C SER A 376 6.57 -29.09 -4.10
N LYS A 377 7.22 -29.16 -5.26
CA LYS A 377 8.05 -30.30 -5.67
C LYS A 377 9.26 -30.45 -4.76
N MET A 378 9.95 -29.32 -4.49
CA MET A 378 11.13 -29.31 -3.63
C MET A 378 10.77 -29.57 -2.16
N LEU A 379 9.63 -29.06 -1.67
CA LEU A 379 9.13 -29.41 -0.34
C LEU A 379 8.82 -30.91 -0.21
N GLN A 380 8.18 -31.52 -1.22
CA GLN A 380 7.93 -32.97 -1.24
C GLN A 380 9.23 -33.80 -1.25
N GLN A 381 10.24 -33.38 -2.03
CA GLN A 381 11.55 -34.03 -2.06
C GLN A 381 12.31 -33.89 -0.74
N ALA A 382 12.29 -32.69 -0.14
CA ALA A 382 12.83 -32.48 1.19
C ALA A 382 12.16 -33.42 2.20
N LEU A 383 10.83 -33.45 2.26
CA LEU A 383 10.05 -34.33 3.13
C LEU A 383 10.39 -35.83 2.97
N GLN A 384 10.68 -36.29 1.74
CA GLN A 384 11.12 -37.67 1.50
C GLN A 384 12.53 -37.94 2.06
N ASN A 385 13.46 -36.98 1.95
CA ASN A 385 14.82 -37.13 2.45
C ASN A 385 14.91 -37.15 3.99
N ILE A 386 13.96 -36.51 4.70
CA ILE A 386 13.93 -36.48 6.18
C ILE A 386 13.81 -37.88 6.78
N GLN A 387 13.15 -38.80 6.08
CA GLN A 387 13.04 -40.20 6.51
C GLN A 387 14.36 -40.99 6.41
N ILE A 388 15.40 -40.42 5.78
CA ILE A 388 16.63 -41.11 5.40
C ILE A 388 17.84 -40.63 6.23
N SER A 389 17.89 -39.37 6.67
CA SER A 389 19.06 -38.82 7.39
C SER A 389 18.69 -37.85 8.51
N TYR A 390 18.90 -38.28 9.76
CA TYR A 390 18.93 -37.41 10.96
C TYR A 390 20.35 -36.94 11.33
N GLU A 391 21.38 -37.53 10.73
CA GLU A 391 22.74 -37.03 10.89
C GLU A 391 22.89 -35.72 10.12
N ILE A 392 23.30 -34.66 10.83
CA ILE A 392 23.82 -33.44 10.21
C ILE A 392 24.97 -33.87 9.30
N PRO A 393 24.84 -33.73 7.98
CA PRO A 393 26.00 -33.90 7.14
C PRO A 393 26.89 -32.71 7.46
N ASP A 394 28.09 -32.97 7.98
CA ASP A 394 29.28 -32.17 7.70
C ASP A 394 29.58 -32.24 6.18
N GLY A 395 28.58 -31.95 5.34
CA GLY A 395 28.50 -32.35 3.95
C GLY A 395 29.57 -31.64 3.14
N GLY A 396 29.69 -30.32 3.34
CA GLY A 396 30.82 -29.55 2.83
C GLY A 396 32.16 -30.15 3.27
N ALA A 397 32.36 -30.42 4.56
CA ALA A 397 33.66 -30.87 5.08
C ALA A 397 34.03 -32.29 4.64
N LYS A 398 33.19 -33.30 4.90
CA LYS A 398 33.39 -34.70 4.46
C LYS A 398 33.50 -34.79 2.93
N PHE A 399 32.66 -34.06 2.18
CA PHE A 399 32.75 -34.08 0.73
C PHE A 399 34.04 -33.43 0.25
N LEU A 400 34.40 -32.21 0.69
CA LEU A 400 35.66 -31.55 0.33
C LEU A 400 36.89 -32.37 0.74
N LEU A 401 36.90 -33.00 1.92
CA LEU A 401 37.96 -33.91 2.34
C LEU A 401 38.08 -35.12 1.40
N SER A 402 36.95 -35.67 0.95
CA SER A 402 36.95 -36.76 -0.05
C SER A 402 37.35 -36.28 -1.47
N THR A 403 36.98 -35.05 -1.86
CA THR A 403 37.29 -34.49 -3.19
C THR A 403 38.71 -33.95 -3.29
N ARG A 404 39.32 -33.48 -2.19
CA ARG A 404 40.76 -33.12 -2.12
C ARG A 404 41.68 -34.23 -2.62
N SER A 405 41.26 -35.50 -2.54
CA SER A 405 42.01 -36.66 -3.07
C SER A 405 41.82 -36.93 -4.58
N LYS A 406 40.90 -36.24 -5.26
CA LYS A 406 40.46 -36.50 -6.65
C LYS A 406 40.42 -35.28 -7.57
N VAL A 407 40.74 -34.09 -7.05
CA VAL A 407 40.55 -32.80 -7.73
C VAL A 407 41.91 -32.09 -7.80
N PRO A 408 42.23 -31.33 -8.85
CA PRO A 408 43.40 -30.47 -8.87
C PRO A 408 43.34 -29.44 -7.72
N VAL A 409 44.15 -29.68 -6.69
CA VAL A 409 44.39 -28.76 -5.58
C VAL A 409 45.65 -27.95 -5.87
N ALA A 410 45.52 -26.63 -5.90
CA ALA A 410 46.65 -25.72 -6.00
C ALA A 410 46.77 -24.89 -4.72
N ALA A 411 47.93 -24.96 -4.06
CA ALA A 411 48.26 -24.11 -2.92
C ALA A 411 48.65 -22.71 -3.40
N MET A 412 48.07 -21.68 -2.78
CA MET A 412 48.29 -20.27 -3.16
C MET A 412 49.79 -19.90 -3.19
N GLU A 413 50.59 -20.37 -2.25
CA GLU A 413 52.05 -20.16 -2.21
C GLU A 413 52.77 -20.63 -3.48
N LYS A 414 52.37 -21.78 -4.04
CA LYS A 414 52.93 -22.33 -5.28
C LYS A 414 52.48 -21.58 -6.53
N LEU A 415 51.39 -20.81 -6.41
CA LEU A 415 50.81 -20.01 -7.50
C LEU A 415 51.23 -18.54 -7.48
N LYS A 416 51.63 -17.97 -6.33
CA LYS A 416 52.13 -16.58 -6.22
C LYS A 416 53.27 -16.24 -7.19
N GLY A 417 54.06 -17.24 -7.64
CA GLY A 417 55.11 -17.08 -8.65
C GLY A 417 54.62 -17.08 -10.12
N LYS A 418 53.34 -17.37 -10.40
CA LYS A 418 52.77 -17.45 -11.75
C LYS A 418 51.87 -16.25 -12.07
N PHE A 419 52.49 -15.11 -12.37
CA PHE A 419 51.82 -13.85 -12.72
C PHE A 419 50.75 -13.99 -13.82
N SER A 420 50.92 -14.93 -14.76
CA SER A 420 50.00 -15.17 -15.88
C SER A 420 48.55 -15.47 -15.46
N PHE A 421 48.32 -16.12 -14.32
CA PHE A 421 46.97 -16.42 -13.86
C PHE A 421 46.28 -15.16 -13.31
N TYR A 422 46.98 -14.37 -12.51
CA TYR A 422 46.46 -13.11 -11.96
C TYR A 422 46.17 -12.09 -13.07
N GLU A 423 47.03 -11.98 -14.08
CA GLU A 423 46.79 -11.13 -15.26
C GLU A 423 45.56 -11.60 -16.07
N THR A 424 45.40 -12.92 -16.26
CA THR A 424 44.24 -13.50 -16.95
C THR A 424 42.93 -13.24 -16.19
N GLY A 425 42.93 -13.38 -14.87
CA GLY A 425 41.78 -13.08 -14.02
C GLY A 425 41.37 -11.62 -14.09
N ASN A 426 42.30 -10.71 -13.84
CA ASN A 426 42.07 -9.26 -13.95
C ASN A 426 41.49 -8.88 -15.31
N ARG A 427 42.06 -9.41 -16.40
CA ARG A 427 41.58 -9.15 -17.76
C ARG A 427 40.13 -9.60 -17.97
N LEU A 428 39.72 -10.74 -17.40
CA LEU A 428 38.33 -11.19 -17.45
C LEU A 428 37.41 -10.27 -16.65
N THR A 429 37.85 -9.82 -15.48
CA THR A 429 37.12 -8.85 -14.63
C THR A 429 36.92 -7.52 -15.37
N SER A 430 37.98 -6.88 -15.86
CA SER A 430 37.93 -5.61 -16.60
C SER A 430 37.15 -5.69 -17.92
N MET A 431 37.08 -6.87 -18.55
CA MET A 431 36.24 -7.10 -19.74
C MET A 431 34.75 -7.32 -19.41
N GLY A 432 34.33 -7.19 -18.15
CA GLY A 432 32.95 -7.47 -17.71
C GLY A 432 32.53 -8.93 -17.88
N LYS A 433 33.48 -9.87 -17.92
CA LYS A 433 33.20 -11.32 -18.10
C LYS A 433 32.90 -12.06 -16.80
N VAL A 434 32.96 -11.35 -15.68
CA VAL A 434 32.68 -11.87 -14.33
C VAL A 434 31.52 -11.06 -13.74
N ALA A 435 30.57 -11.76 -13.11
CA ALA A 435 29.58 -11.15 -12.23
C ALA A 435 29.82 -11.60 -10.78
N ILE A 436 29.39 -10.80 -9.83
CA ILE A 436 29.55 -11.08 -8.40
C ILE A 436 28.18 -11.21 -7.76
N LEU A 437 28.00 -12.28 -6.99
CA LEU A 437 26.89 -12.49 -6.09
C LEU A 437 27.40 -12.49 -4.66
N LEU A 438 26.89 -11.55 -3.88
CA LEU A 438 27.14 -11.42 -2.46
C LEU A 438 25.91 -11.88 -1.66
N ALA A 439 26.09 -12.91 -0.83
CA ALA A 439 25.11 -13.36 0.13
C ALA A 439 25.20 -12.51 1.40
N VAL A 440 24.23 -11.59 1.55
CA VAL A 440 24.05 -10.76 2.75
C VAL A 440 23.29 -11.56 3.80
N ASN A 441 23.96 -12.59 4.30
CA ASN A 441 23.49 -13.39 5.42
C ASN A 441 24.10 -12.82 6.69
N GLY A 442 23.37 -11.95 7.40
CA GLY A 442 23.80 -11.48 8.72
C GLY A 442 24.10 -12.68 9.64
N ASN A 443 25.15 -12.57 10.45
CA ASN A 443 25.69 -13.66 11.26
C ASN A 443 24.69 -14.14 12.33
N ARG A 444 23.78 -15.05 11.97
CA ARG A 444 22.76 -15.61 12.86
C ARG A 444 23.35 -16.65 13.81
N LYS A 445 24.22 -16.21 14.74
CA LYS A 445 24.24 -16.85 16.05
C LYS A 445 22.81 -16.85 16.57
N LEU A 446 22.33 -18.04 16.93
CA LEU A 446 20.95 -18.24 17.35
C LEU A 446 20.59 -17.28 18.49
N ASP A 447 19.36 -16.79 18.42
CA ASP A 447 18.62 -16.18 19.51
C ASP A 447 19.19 -14.87 20.08
N ILE A 448 18.94 -13.77 19.36
CA ILE A 448 18.50 -12.47 19.90
C ILE A 448 17.89 -11.65 18.75
N PHE A 449 16.77 -10.95 19.00
CA PHE A 449 16.04 -10.13 18.01
C PHE A 449 16.60 -8.68 17.92
N ASP A 450 17.89 -8.48 18.17
CA ASP A 450 18.47 -7.13 18.23
C ASP A 450 18.83 -6.58 16.84
N SER A 451 18.47 -5.32 16.67
CA SER A 451 18.38 -4.60 15.40
C SER A 451 19.69 -3.90 15.00
N HIS A 452 20.83 -4.45 15.41
CA HIS A 452 22.15 -3.98 14.97
C HIS A 452 22.66 -4.84 13.81
N PHE A 453 22.26 -4.39 12.62
CA PHE A 453 22.60 -4.95 11.33
C PHE A 453 24.03 -4.54 10.96
N ASP A 454 24.85 -5.48 10.47
CA ASP A 454 26.20 -5.27 9.94
C ASP A 454 26.24 -4.45 8.61
N LEU A 455 25.40 -3.41 8.46
CA LEU A 455 25.46 -2.49 7.32
C LEU A 455 26.81 -1.77 7.27
N GLU A 456 27.41 -1.48 8.42
CA GLU A 456 28.77 -0.93 8.51
C GLU A 456 29.81 -1.87 7.89
N GLU A 457 29.67 -3.18 8.04
CA GLU A 457 30.60 -4.16 7.43
C GLU A 457 30.45 -4.17 5.91
N ILE A 458 29.21 -4.19 5.40
CA ILE A 458 28.93 -4.09 3.95
C ILE A 458 29.49 -2.78 3.36
N VAL A 459 29.29 -1.66 4.05
CA VAL A 459 29.80 -0.34 3.67
C VAL A 459 31.34 -0.32 3.70
N GLN A 460 31.97 -0.87 4.74
CA GLN A 460 33.44 -1.02 4.82
C GLN A 460 33.97 -1.87 3.66
N ILE A 461 33.32 -2.99 3.32
CA ILE A 461 33.66 -3.86 2.20
C ILE A 461 33.58 -3.10 0.87
N LEU A 462 32.47 -2.38 0.64
CA LEU A 462 32.22 -1.67 -0.62
C LEU A 462 33.11 -0.43 -0.78
N HIS A 463 33.52 0.22 0.31
CA HIS A 463 34.54 1.28 0.29
C HIS A 463 35.99 0.78 0.36
N CYS A 464 36.23 -0.54 0.46
CA CYS A 464 37.61 -1.03 0.59
C CYS A 464 38.34 -1.03 -0.76
N ASP A 465 39.23 -0.05 -0.95
CA ASP A 465 40.07 0.10 -2.13
C ASP A 465 41.13 -1.02 -2.30
N GLU A 466 41.35 -1.86 -1.27
CA GLU A 466 42.33 -2.97 -1.26
C GLU A 466 41.93 -4.18 -2.16
N GLN A 467 41.18 -3.96 -3.24
CA GLN A 467 40.82 -4.96 -4.26
C GLN A 467 40.03 -6.20 -3.74
N LYS A 468 39.43 -6.14 -2.55
CA LYS A 468 38.77 -7.31 -1.89
C LYS A 468 37.56 -7.84 -2.69
N LEU A 469 36.74 -6.92 -3.22
CA LEU A 469 35.59 -7.26 -4.07
C LEU A 469 35.91 -7.10 -5.56
N VAL A 470 36.13 -5.85 -5.99
CA VAL A 470 36.50 -5.41 -7.36
C VAL A 470 37.23 -4.07 -7.25
N LYS A 471 38.24 -3.83 -8.09
CA LYS A 471 38.86 -2.50 -8.26
C LYS A 471 37.82 -1.46 -8.67
N VAL A 472 37.89 -0.25 -8.11
CA VAL A 472 36.91 0.82 -8.39
C VAL A 472 36.75 1.10 -9.89
N GLU A 473 37.86 1.08 -10.64
CA GLU A 473 37.90 1.26 -12.10
C GLU A 473 37.05 0.24 -12.88
N ASP A 474 36.95 -1.01 -12.41
CA ASP A 474 36.26 -2.10 -13.11
C ASP A 474 34.77 -2.18 -12.73
N ARG A 475 34.30 -1.52 -11.65
CA ARG A 475 32.94 -1.66 -11.09
C ARG A 475 31.82 -1.28 -12.06
N GLY A 476 32.05 -0.33 -12.96
CA GLY A 476 31.07 0.02 -14.00
C GLY A 476 30.84 -1.10 -15.03
N SER A 477 31.80 -2.02 -15.18
CA SER A 477 31.71 -3.15 -16.11
C SER A 477 31.06 -4.38 -15.45
N VAL A 478 31.45 -4.68 -14.20
CA VAL A 478 31.06 -5.88 -13.44
C VAL A 478 29.62 -5.80 -12.91
N PRO A 479 28.75 -6.78 -13.23
CA PRO A 479 27.42 -6.86 -12.63
C PRO A 479 27.43 -7.39 -11.19
N LEU A 480 26.60 -6.83 -10.31
CA LEU A 480 26.52 -7.14 -8.89
C LEU A 480 25.12 -7.63 -8.48
N ILE A 481 25.06 -8.74 -7.74
CA ILE A 481 23.83 -9.36 -7.26
C ILE A 481 23.91 -9.49 -5.74
N LEU A 482 22.92 -8.96 -5.03
CA LEU A 482 22.85 -8.99 -3.56
C LEU A 482 21.69 -9.88 -3.14
N VAL A 483 21.96 -11.00 -2.47
CA VAL A 483 20.92 -11.87 -1.89
C VAL A 483 20.73 -11.49 -0.43
N SER A 484 19.52 -11.09 -0.04
CA SER A 484 19.20 -10.69 1.34
C SER A 484 17.76 -11.05 1.73
N PRO A 485 17.43 -11.14 3.03
CA PRO A 485 16.05 -11.27 3.49
C PRO A 485 15.16 -10.08 3.08
N SER A 486 13.88 -10.30 2.78
CA SER A 486 12.98 -9.27 2.20
C SER A 486 12.81 -7.99 3.02
N HIS A 487 12.92 -8.06 4.34
CA HIS A 487 12.87 -6.85 5.19
C HIS A 487 14.11 -5.96 5.06
N GLN A 488 15.21 -6.51 4.54
CA GLN A 488 16.51 -5.86 4.39
C GLN A 488 16.68 -5.19 3.02
N ILE A 489 16.07 -5.75 1.97
CA ILE A 489 16.18 -5.27 0.58
C ILE A 489 15.97 -3.75 0.49
N LYS A 490 14.88 -3.21 1.05
CA LYS A 490 14.59 -1.76 1.01
C LYS A 490 15.65 -0.88 1.69
N HIS A 491 16.30 -1.41 2.73
CA HIS A 491 17.37 -0.70 3.42
C HIS A 491 18.65 -0.71 2.58
N LEU A 492 18.96 -1.84 1.92
CA LEU A 492 20.07 -1.96 0.99
C LEU A 492 19.87 -1.11 -0.28
N GLU A 493 18.66 -1.11 -0.87
CA GLU A 493 18.30 -0.24 -2.00
C GLU A 493 18.53 1.24 -1.66
N LYS A 494 18.05 1.68 -0.49
CA LYS A 494 18.26 3.04 0.00
C LYS A 494 19.75 3.35 0.21
N LEU A 495 20.50 2.44 0.83
CA LEU A 495 21.93 2.61 1.10
C LEU A 495 22.76 2.70 -0.19
N PHE A 496 22.43 1.92 -1.22
CA PHE A 496 23.06 2.02 -2.53
C PHE A 496 22.71 3.34 -3.23
N LEU A 497 21.47 3.82 -3.11
CA LEU A 497 21.06 5.11 -3.66
C LEU A 497 21.76 6.30 -2.97
N GLU A 498 21.94 6.24 -1.65
CA GLU A 498 22.64 7.28 -0.86
C GLU A 498 24.15 7.35 -1.14
N ASN A 499 24.75 6.29 -1.67
CA ASN A 499 26.19 6.17 -1.93
C ASN A 499 26.55 6.05 -3.44
N ASP A 500 25.67 6.54 -4.32
CA ASP A 500 25.83 6.51 -5.79
C ASP A 500 26.29 5.13 -6.32
N TYR A 501 25.61 4.09 -5.83
CA TYR A 501 25.86 2.67 -6.12
C TYR A 501 27.32 2.21 -5.93
N PHE A 502 28.13 2.91 -5.12
CA PHE A 502 29.56 2.62 -4.88
C PHE A 502 30.39 2.47 -6.17
N ALA A 503 30.09 3.29 -7.18
CA ALA A 503 30.67 3.24 -8.53
C ALA A 503 30.34 1.97 -9.37
N PHE A 504 29.38 1.15 -8.94
CA PHE A 504 28.75 0.17 -9.82
C PHE A 504 27.72 0.84 -10.74
N ASN A 505 27.50 0.30 -11.94
CA ASN A 505 26.41 0.76 -12.80
C ASN A 505 25.06 0.33 -12.20
N SER A 506 24.18 1.28 -11.90
CA SER A 506 22.85 1.06 -11.30
C SER A 506 21.96 0.09 -12.08
N GLU A 507 22.08 0.02 -13.41
CA GLU A 507 21.33 -0.93 -14.27
C GLU A 507 21.81 -2.38 -14.11
N LYS A 508 23.00 -2.58 -13.52
CA LYS A 508 23.66 -3.88 -13.31
C LYS A 508 23.76 -4.28 -11.83
N VAL A 509 22.96 -3.65 -10.96
CA VAL A 509 22.84 -4.02 -9.53
C VAL A 509 21.44 -4.60 -9.29
N TRP A 510 21.37 -5.86 -8.84
CA TRP A 510 20.09 -6.51 -8.51
C TRP A 510 20.03 -6.96 -7.06
N PHE A 511 18.87 -6.75 -6.44
CA PHE A 511 18.56 -7.20 -5.09
C PHE A 511 17.60 -8.40 -5.18
N LEU A 512 18.02 -9.55 -4.62
CA LEU A 512 17.29 -10.81 -4.63
C LEU A 512 16.83 -11.16 -3.21
N GLU A 513 15.59 -11.65 -3.09
CA GLU A 513 15.07 -12.17 -1.82
C GLU A 513 15.58 -13.59 -1.54
N GLU A 514 16.17 -13.79 -0.35
CA GLU A 514 16.52 -15.09 0.21
C GLU A 514 15.32 -16.05 0.21
N LYS A 515 15.48 -17.25 -0.35
CA LYS A 515 14.38 -18.24 -0.39
C LYS A 515 14.12 -18.88 0.97
N MET A 516 12.87 -18.73 1.41
CA MET A 516 12.33 -19.29 2.64
C MET A 516 11.51 -20.57 2.35
N LEU A 517 11.62 -21.57 3.22
CA LEU A 517 10.74 -22.75 3.23
C LEU A 517 9.93 -22.81 4.54
N PRO A 518 8.75 -23.45 4.53
CA PRO A 518 7.97 -23.65 5.75
C PRO A 518 8.69 -24.60 6.71
N ILE A 519 8.66 -24.27 8.01
CA ILE A 519 9.06 -25.18 9.08
C ILE A 519 7.96 -26.22 9.25
N ILE A 520 8.35 -27.47 9.49
CA ILE A 520 7.44 -28.61 9.60
C ILE A 520 7.53 -29.28 10.98
N SER A 521 6.51 -30.02 11.40
CA SER A 521 6.52 -30.81 12.63
C SER A 521 7.45 -32.03 12.53
N SER A 522 8.20 -32.36 13.58
CA SER A 522 8.90 -33.64 13.72
C SER A 522 7.91 -34.75 14.12
N SER A 523 7.30 -35.43 13.15
CA SER A 523 6.38 -36.54 13.42
C SER A 523 7.15 -37.83 13.70
N THR A 524 7.23 -38.21 14.97
CA THR A 524 7.84 -39.47 15.46
C THR A 524 6.85 -40.64 15.54
N GLU A 525 5.55 -40.39 15.39
CA GLU A 525 4.52 -41.43 15.40
C GLU A 525 4.28 -42.02 14.00
N GLU A 526 4.31 -43.36 13.89
CA GLU A 526 4.03 -44.09 12.65
C GLU A 526 2.66 -43.69 12.06
N GLY A 527 2.70 -43.13 10.85
CA GLY A 527 1.50 -42.73 10.09
C GLY A 527 1.08 -41.26 10.23
N LYS A 528 1.61 -40.50 11.20
CA LYS A 528 1.42 -39.03 11.20
C LYS A 528 2.35 -38.39 10.16
N ARG A 529 1.78 -37.70 9.18
CA ARG A 529 2.52 -36.92 8.18
C ARG A 529 3.00 -35.59 8.77
N HIS A 530 4.15 -35.11 8.30
CA HIS A 530 4.67 -33.80 8.66
C HIS A 530 3.67 -32.68 8.32
N LYS A 531 3.31 -31.88 9.33
CA LYS A 531 2.48 -30.68 9.18
C LYS A 531 3.35 -29.44 9.03
N ILE A 532 2.98 -28.51 8.15
CA ILE A 532 3.52 -27.14 8.15
C ILE A 532 3.10 -26.44 9.46
N LEU A 533 4.05 -25.84 10.17
CA LEU A 533 3.78 -25.09 11.39
C LEU A 533 3.32 -23.66 11.05
N MET A 534 2.41 -23.12 11.87
CA MET A 534 1.86 -21.77 11.71
C MET A 534 2.46 -20.84 12.78
N LYS A 535 2.94 -19.66 12.38
CA LYS A 535 3.43 -18.61 13.30
C LYS A 535 2.27 -17.79 13.89
N SER A 536 1.20 -17.65 13.12
CA SER A 536 -0.08 -17.09 13.55
C SER A 536 -1.19 -17.73 12.71
N PRO A 537 -2.49 -17.53 13.01
CA PRO A 537 -3.58 -18.13 12.23
C PRO A 537 -3.49 -17.86 10.71
N TRP A 538 -2.85 -16.76 10.30
CA TRP A 538 -2.74 -16.31 8.91
C TRP A 538 -1.29 -16.22 8.39
N GLU A 539 -0.30 -16.74 9.11
CA GLU A 539 1.12 -16.67 8.71
C GLU A 539 1.79 -18.03 8.93
N MET A 540 2.38 -18.61 7.88
CA MET A 540 3.17 -19.84 8.02
C MET A 540 4.49 -19.55 8.74
N LEU A 541 4.94 -20.48 9.58
CA LEU A 541 6.27 -20.40 10.16
C LEU A 541 7.30 -20.79 9.09
N GLN A 542 8.28 -19.93 8.82
CA GLN A 542 9.23 -20.09 7.73
C GLN A 542 10.68 -19.90 8.20
N SER A 543 11.60 -20.59 7.54
CA SER A 543 13.05 -20.52 7.77
C SER A 543 13.81 -20.32 6.46
N PRO A 544 14.98 -19.67 6.46
CA PRO A 544 15.84 -19.59 5.28
C PRO A 544 16.31 -20.98 4.87
N LEU A 545 16.46 -21.19 3.56
CA LEU A 545 16.93 -22.45 3.01
C LEU A 545 18.44 -22.69 3.20
N GLY A 546 19.20 -21.67 3.64
CA GLY A 546 20.66 -21.73 3.73
C GLY A 546 21.34 -21.39 2.40
N SER A 547 22.66 -21.60 2.32
CA SER A 547 23.51 -21.19 1.20
C SER A 547 23.05 -21.77 -0.16
N GLY A 548 22.49 -23.00 -0.18
CA GLY A 548 21.91 -23.60 -1.39
C GLY A 548 20.69 -22.84 -1.95
N GLY A 549 20.01 -22.04 -1.12
CA GLY A 549 18.91 -21.17 -1.53
C GLY A 549 19.30 -20.06 -2.51
N ILE A 550 20.60 -19.74 -2.62
CA ILE A 550 21.12 -18.76 -3.59
C ILE A 550 20.84 -19.22 -5.02
N ILE A 551 21.05 -20.50 -5.32
CA ILE A 551 20.81 -21.10 -6.65
C ILE A 551 19.32 -21.01 -7.03
N MET A 552 18.42 -21.18 -6.05
CA MET A 552 16.97 -20.98 -6.24
C MET A 552 16.56 -19.52 -6.38
N SER A 553 17.31 -18.60 -5.76
CA SER A 553 17.10 -17.16 -5.89
C SER A 553 17.40 -16.71 -7.32
N LEU A 554 18.53 -17.18 -7.88
CA LEU A 554 18.93 -16.93 -9.27
C LEU A 554 17.95 -17.48 -10.31
N SER A 555 17.46 -18.72 -10.12
CA SER A 555 16.49 -19.32 -11.06
C SER A 555 15.13 -18.61 -11.07
N SER A 556 14.74 -17.99 -9.96
CA SER A 556 13.44 -17.32 -9.82
C SER A 556 13.31 -16.03 -10.64
N GLN A 557 14.43 -15.41 -11.02
CA GLN A 557 14.47 -14.16 -11.81
C GLN A 557 15.11 -14.34 -13.19
N CYS A 558 15.40 -15.57 -13.63
CA CYS A 558 16.13 -15.84 -14.89
C CYS A 558 17.48 -15.10 -14.97
N MET A 559 18.18 -14.98 -13.84
CA MET A 559 19.49 -14.32 -13.80
C MET A 559 20.55 -14.97 -14.70
N PRO A 560 20.62 -16.32 -14.86
CA PRO A 560 21.59 -16.93 -15.78
C PRO A 560 21.40 -16.49 -17.24
N GLU A 561 20.16 -16.28 -17.66
CA GLU A 561 19.82 -15.76 -18.99
C GLU A 561 20.25 -14.29 -19.14
N ILE A 562 19.88 -13.42 -18.18
CA ILE A 562 20.24 -11.99 -18.17
C ILE A 562 21.78 -11.80 -18.17
N LEU A 563 22.50 -12.56 -17.34
CA LEU A 563 23.96 -12.53 -17.30
C LEU A 563 24.58 -13.00 -18.63
N SER A 564 23.94 -13.93 -19.34
CA SER A 564 24.40 -14.39 -20.65
C SER A 564 24.20 -13.32 -21.73
N GLU A 565 23.13 -12.53 -21.66
CA GLU A 565 22.88 -11.38 -22.56
C GLU A 565 23.88 -10.26 -22.34
N LEU A 566 24.26 -10.00 -21.08
CA LEU A 566 25.36 -9.10 -20.71
C LEU A 566 26.76 -9.67 -21.07
N GLY A 567 26.82 -10.90 -21.58
CA GLY A 567 28.05 -11.54 -22.06
C GLY A 567 28.99 -12.01 -20.95
N VAL A 568 28.49 -12.21 -19.73
CA VAL A 568 29.22 -12.78 -18.59
C VAL A 568 29.52 -14.26 -18.84
N VAL A 569 30.67 -14.73 -18.34
CA VAL A 569 31.12 -16.13 -18.50
C VAL A 569 31.24 -16.83 -17.15
N TYR A 570 31.61 -16.10 -16.09
CA TYR A 570 31.78 -16.62 -14.73
C TYR A 570 30.98 -15.80 -13.72
N ILE A 571 30.51 -16.46 -12.66
CA ILE A 571 29.85 -15.82 -11.52
C ILE A 571 30.55 -16.25 -10.22
N ARG A 572 31.09 -15.28 -9.47
CA ARG A 572 31.63 -15.50 -8.11
C ARG A 572 30.48 -15.37 -7.12
N VAL A 573 30.36 -16.34 -6.22
CA VAL A 573 29.32 -16.45 -5.19
C VAL A 573 30.01 -16.51 -3.83
N CYS A 574 29.83 -15.50 -2.99
CA CYS A 574 30.59 -15.32 -1.75
C CYS A 574 29.71 -14.89 -0.57
N SER A 575 30.07 -15.33 0.64
CA SER A 575 29.57 -14.78 1.92
C SER A 575 30.32 -13.51 2.30
N ILE A 576 29.68 -12.59 3.03
CA ILE A 576 30.31 -11.39 3.61
C ILE A 576 31.62 -11.73 4.34
N ASP A 577 31.60 -12.75 5.21
CA ASP A 577 32.73 -13.15 6.06
C ASP A 577 34.01 -13.52 5.29
N ARG A 578 33.89 -13.89 4.00
CA ARG A 578 35.01 -14.37 3.18
C ARG A 578 35.50 -13.37 2.12
N ILE A 579 34.90 -12.19 1.98
CA ILE A 579 35.35 -11.20 0.99
C ILE A 579 36.80 -10.74 1.25
N SER A 580 37.27 -10.84 2.50
CA SER A 580 38.66 -10.57 2.87
C SER A 580 39.68 -11.67 2.48
N LEU A 581 39.29 -12.77 1.84
CA LEU A 581 40.24 -13.80 1.37
C LEU A 581 40.97 -13.37 0.09
N ALA A 582 42.29 -13.57 0.07
CA ALA A 582 43.18 -13.02 -0.93
C ALA A 582 43.00 -13.63 -2.35
N ALA A 583 43.05 -12.74 -3.35
CA ALA A 583 43.24 -13.02 -4.79
C ALA A 583 42.10 -13.79 -5.52
N PRO A 584 40.90 -13.19 -5.68
CA PRO A 584 39.84 -13.74 -6.55
C PRO A 584 40.28 -13.89 -8.02
N ASP A 585 41.08 -12.95 -8.54
CA ASP A 585 41.60 -13.02 -9.91
C ASP A 585 42.53 -14.22 -10.13
N LEU A 586 43.23 -14.69 -9.10
CA LEU A 586 44.09 -15.87 -9.18
C LEU A 586 43.25 -17.16 -9.28
N LEU A 587 42.11 -17.23 -8.58
CA LEU A 587 41.15 -18.32 -8.74
C LEU A 587 40.53 -18.30 -10.15
N LEU A 588 40.11 -17.14 -10.65
CA LEU A 588 39.58 -16.98 -12.01
C LEU A 588 40.59 -17.40 -13.09
N GLY A 589 41.86 -17.02 -12.94
CA GLY A 589 42.95 -17.44 -13.83
C GLY A 589 43.19 -18.94 -13.83
N LEU A 590 43.14 -19.57 -12.65
CA LEU A 590 43.27 -21.03 -12.49
C LEU A 590 42.10 -21.77 -13.16
N ILE A 591 40.86 -21.38 -12.87
CA ILE A 591 39.64 -21.93 -13.51
C ILE A 591 39.75 -21.86 -15.03
N LYS A 592 40.22 -20.72 -15.56
CA LYS A 592 40.35 -20.54 -17.01
C LYS A 592 41.45 -21.39 -17.65
N SER A 593 42.52 -21.68 -16.91
CA SER A 593 43.64 -22.52 -17.36
C SER A 593 43.28 -24.00 -17.39
N GLU A 594 42.62 -24.50 -16.34
CA GLU A 594 42.22 -25.91 -16.21
C GLU A 594 40.89 -26.23 -16.92
N ASP A 595 40.29 -25.24 -17.60
CA ASP A 595 38.95 -25.32 -18.23
C ASP A 595 37.88 -25.80 -17.23
N ALA A 596 37.97 -25.37 -15.98
CA ALA A 596 37.10 -25.82 -14.90
C ALA A 596 35.70 -25.17 -14.96
N GLU A 597 34.70 -25.88 -14.47
CA GLU A 597 33.33 -25.40 -14.34
C GLU A 597 33.05 -24.77 -12.96
N ILE A 598 33.78 -25.20 -11.93
CA ILE A 598 33.68 -24.73 -10.55
C ILE A 598 35.09 -24.50 -9.99
N GLY A 599 35.33 -23.35 -9.38
CA GLY A 599 36.48 -23.14 -8.49
C GLY A 599 36.03 -22.81 -7.08
N ILE A 600 36.74 -23.30 -6.08
CA ILE A 600 36.44 -23.09 -4.66
C ILE A 600 37.70 -22.58 -3.96
N GLN A 601 37.56 -21.52 -3.17
CA GLN A 601 38.60 -21.01 -2.28
C GLN A 601 38.44 -21.66 -0.90
N VAL A 602 39.47 -22.29 -0.37
CA VAL A 602 39.42 -23.02 0.92
C VAL A 602 40.48 -22.47 1.87
N LEU A 603 40.11 -22.29 3.13
CA LEU A 603 40.99 -21.84 4.22
C LEU A 603 41.11 -22.96 5.25
N GLU A 604 42.32 -23.31 5.68
CA GLU A 604 42.55 -24.53 6.47
C GLU A 604 42.03 -24.52 7.93
N GLU A 605 41.71 -23.35 8.49
CA GLU A 605 41.54 -23.22 9.95
C GLU A 605 40.12 -23.43 10.52
N SER A 606 39.07 -23.42 9.71
CA SER A 606 37.70 -23.45 10.26
C SER A 606 37.25 -24.86 10.66
N LYS A 607 37.49 -25.23 11.93
CA LYS A 607 36.80 -26.32 12.67
C LYS A 607 35.30 -26.06 12.91
N GLY A 608 34.67 -25.20 12.10
CA GLY A 608 33.28 -24.77 12.22
C GLY A 608 32.46 -25.17 10.99
N CYS A 609 31.17 -24.83 11.00
CA CYS A 609 30.24 -25.16 9.92
C CYS A 609 30.66 -24.47 8.61
N LEU A 610 31.20 -25.24 7.65
CA LEU A 610 31.64 -24.72 6.35
C LEU A 610 30.51 -24.16 5.49
N ASP A 611 29.24 -24.42 5.84
CA ASP A 611 28.09 -24.03 5.03
C ASP A 611 27.72 -22.54 5.13
N GLU A 612 28.24 -21.84 6.15
CA GLU A 612 27.97 -20.41 6.40
C GLU A 612 28.99 -19.50 5.67
N SER A 613 30.22 -19.97 5.47
CA SER A 613 31.33 -19.18 4.93
C SER A 613 31.91 -19.80 3.65
N PHE A 614 31.49 -19.31 2.48
CA PHE A 614 31.91 -19.83 1.17
C PHE A 614 32.44 -18.73 0.24
N ASP A 615 33.36 -19.10 -0.66
CA ASP A 615 33.68 -18.37 -1.89
C ASP A 615 33.86 -19.39 -3.02
N MET A 616 32.94 -19.34 -3.99
CA MET A 616 32.83 -20.29 -5.08
C MET A 616 32.61 -19.54 -6.39
N THR A 617 33.38 -19.87 -7.43
CA THR A 617 33.19 -19.34 -8.77
C THR A 617 32.63 -20.41 -9.69
N PHE A 618 31.51 -20.12 -10.34
CA PHE A 618 30.85 -21.02 -11.29
C PHE A 618 30.98 -20.49 -12.71
N SER A 619 31.17 -21.38 -13.68
CA SER A 619 30.91 -21.07 -15.09
C SER A 619 29.41 -20.90 -15.34
N LEU A 620 29.04 -19.97 -16.22
CA LEU A 620 27.64 -19.71 -16.56
C LEU A 620 26.99 -20.89 -17.29
N SER A 621 27.77 -21.69 -18.03
CA SER A 621 27.34 -22.96 -18.63
C SER A 621 26.98 -24.01 -17.57
N PHE A 622 27.76 -24.11 -16.49
CA PHE A 622 27.43 -24.96 -15.35
C PHE A 622 26.21 -24.46 -14.59
N LEU A 623 26.11 -23.15 -14.29
CA LEU A 623 24.95 -22.59 -13.60
C LEU A 623 23.64 -22.84 -14.36
N ASN A 624 23.65 -22.66 -15.69
CA ASN A 624 22.52 -23.00 -16.56
C ASN A 624 22.13 -24.49 -16.51
N ARG A 625 23.11 -25.38 -16.32
CA ARG A 625 22.86 -26.82 -16.15
C ARG A 625 22.35 -27.15 -14.74
N LEU A 626 22.85 -26.46 -13.72
CA LEU A 626 22.46 -26.59 -12.32
C LEU A 626 21.01 -26.13 -12.09
N VAL A 627 20.62 -24.98 -12.65
CA VAL A 627 19.24 -24.47 -12.58
C VAL A 627 18.24 -25.44 -13.24
N LYS A 628 18.61 -26.08 -14.36
CA LYS A 628 17.79 -27.14 -14.99
C LYS A 628 17.71 -28.43 -14.17
N GLN A 629 18.58 -28.61 -13.18
CA GLN A 629 18.64 -29.79 -12.31
C GLN A 629 18.40 -29.43 -10.83
N ILE A 630 17.73 -28.31 -10.56
CA ILE A 630 17.54 -27.79 -9.20
C ILE A 630 16.74 -28.76 -8.30
N ASP A 631 15.87 -29.57 -8.90
CA ASP A 631 15.14 -30.67 -8.25
C ASP A 631 16.04 -31.85 -7.82
N LYS A 632 17.34 -31.82 -8.10
CA LYS A 632 18.31 -32.82 -7.61
C LYS A 632 19.16 -32.33 -6.43
N LEU A 633 18.99 -31.07 -6.01
CA LEU A 633 19.70 -30.56 -4.85
C LEU A 633 19.32 -31.37 -3.61
N GLN A 634 20.31 -31.63 -2.76
CA GLN A 634 20.10 -32.34 -1.51
C GLN A 634 19.56 -31.38 -0.45
N PHE A 635 18.59 -31.87 0.32
CA PHE A 635 17.96 -31.16 1.43
C PHE A 635 18.16 -31.98 2.69
N PHE A 636 18.53 -31.32 3.77
CA PHE A 636 18.68 -31.90 5.10
C PHE A 636 17.73 -31.22 6.08
N ALA A 637 17.23 -31.99 7.05
CA ALA A 637 16.43 -31.47 8.14
C ALA A 637 17.28 -31.32 9.40
N ILE A 638 17.18 -30.16 10.02
CA ILE A 638 17.77 -29.88 11.33
C ILE A 638 16.63 -29.83 12.34
N PRO A 639 16.63 -30.70 13.37
CA PRO A 639 15.68 -30.59 14.48
C PRO A 639 15.81 -29.22 15.16
N LYS A 640 14.67 -28.55 15.41
CA LYS A 640 14.61 -27.26 16.11
C LYS A 640 13.43 -27.24 17.06
N GLU A 641 13.60 -26.53 18.18
CA GLU A 641 12.50 -26.04 19.01
C GLU A 641 11.85 -24.82 18.33
N SER A 642 10.57 -24.96 17.97
CA SER A 642 9.79 -23.89 17.36
C SER A 642 8.45 -23.72 18.08
N SER A 643 8.19 -22.53 18.60
CA SER A 643 6.84 -22.12 19.02
C SER A 643 5.94 -21.97 17.79
N TYR A 644 4.71 -22.48 17.87
CA TYR A 644 3.75 -22.41 16.77
C TYR A 644 2.30 -22.37 17.30
N VAL A 645 1.36 -22.00 16.45
CA VAL A 645 -0.07 -21.92 16.80
C VAL A 645 -0.83 -23.08 16.14
N GLU A 646 -1.65 -23.80 16.91
CA GLU A 646 -2.55 -24.84 16.39
C GLU A 646 -4.01 -24.55 16.77
N LEU A 647 -4.95 -25.00 15.93
CA LEU A 647 -6.38 -24.89 16.22
C LEU A 647 -6.84 -26.18 16.93
N VAL A 648 -7.12 -26.08 18.23
CA VAL A 648 -7.63 -27.18 19.07
C VAL A 648 -9.01 -26.75 19.59
N ASP A 649 -10.02 -27.62 19.48
CA ASP A 649 -11.39 -27.36 19.93
C ASP A 649 -12.00 -26.00 19.50
N LYS A 650 -11.62 -25.56 18.29
CA LYS A 650 -11.99 -24.26 17.66
C LYS A 650 -11.37 -23.02 18.32
N GLN A 651 -10.42 -23.19 19.23
CA GLN A 651 -9.59 -22.12 19.79
C GLN A 651 -8.16 -22.24 19.25
N TRP A 652 -7.50 -21.09 19.05
CA TRP A 652 -6.09 -21.05 18.68
C TRP A 652 -5.25 -21.11 19.95
N ILE A 653 -4.33 -22.06 20.02
CA ILE A 653 -3.45 -22.30 21.17
C ILE A 653 -2.00 -22.14 20.72
N ASP A 654 -1.24 -21.35 21.48
CA ASP A 654 0.20 -21.22 21.33
C ASP A 654 0.90 -22.42 21.97
N VAL A 655 1.60 -23.21 21.16
CA VAL A 655 2.37 -24.38 21.58
C VAL A 655 3.82 -23.99 21.74
N VAL A 656 4.31 -23.96 22.98
CA VAL A 656 5.72 -23.76 23.32
C VAL A 656 6.34 -25.11 23.68
N PRO A 657 7.28 -25.65 22.87
CA PRO A 657 7.89 -26.95 23.12
C PRO A 657 8.99 -26.87 24.20
N SER A 658 9.27 -28.01 24.84
CA SER A 658 10.40 -28.20 25.78
C SER A 658 11.51 -29.10 25.23
N ALA A 659 11.41 -29.49 23.96
CA ALA A 659 12.35 -30.33 23.22
C ALA A 659 12.09 -30.15 21.71
N PRO A 660 13.03 -30.48 20.80
CA PRO A 660 12.85 -30.27 19.36
C PRO A 660 11.59 -30.95 18.80
N ASN A 661 10.62 -30.12 18.41
CA ASN A 661 9.28 -30.49 17.94
C ASN A 661 9.10 -30.24 16.44
N SER A 662 10.12 -29.69 15.78
CA SER A 662 10.06 -29.22 14.41
C SER A 662 11.34 -29.54 13.65
N CYS A 663 11.25 -29.58 12.33
CA CYS A 663 12.40 -29.72 11.44
C CYS A 663 12.51 -28.49 10.54
N VAL A 664 13.69 -27.87 10.54
CA VAL A 664 14.08 -26.80 9.63
C VAL A 664 14.76 -27.44 8.41
N ILE A 665 14.21 -27.21 7.22
CA ILE A 665 14.78 -27.71 5.96
C ILE A 665 15.87 -26.74 5.49
N ARG A 666 17.08 -27.25 5.24
CA ARG A 666 18.20 -26.50 4.66
C ARG A 666 18.83 -27.24 3.47
N SER A 667 19.59 -26.50 2.67
CA SER A 667 20.41 -26.99 1.58
C SER A 667 21.72 -26.20 1.53
N SER A 668 22.80 -26.90 1.20
CA SER A 668 24.14 -26.34 1.13
C SER A 668 24.50 -26.00 -0.31
N ILE A 669 25.22 -24.90 -0.53
CA ILE A 669 25.77 -24.56 -1.84
C ILE A 669 26.72 -25.65 -2.35
N TYR A 670 27.43 -26.34 -1.45
CA TYR A 670 28.32 -27.46 -1.78
C TYR A 670 27.58 -28.68 -2.35
N CYS A 671 26.25 -28.79 -2.19
CA CYS A 671 25.46 -29.85 -2.82
C CYS A 671 25.54 -29.84 -4.36
N CYS A 672 25.89 -28.69 -4.97
CA CYS A 672 26.10 -28.61 -6.42
C CYS A 672 27.24 -29.52 -6.93
N LEU A 673 28.20 -29.87 -6.08
CA LEU A 673 29.33 -30.72 -6.43
C LEU A 673 28.91 -32.15 -6.76
N SER A 674 27.73 -32.59 -6.30
CA SER A 674 27.14 -33.89 -6.69
C SER A 674 26.72 -33.96 -8.17
N ILE A 675 26.63 -32.81 -8.85
CA ILE A 675 26.17 -32.66 -10.25
C ILE A 675 27.36 -32.38 -11.21
N CYS A 676 28.54 -32.02 -10.67
CA CYS A 676 29.75 -31.75 -11.44
C CYS A 676 30.69 -32.97 -11.46
N SER A 677 31.45 -33.13 -12.54
CA SER A 677 32.55 -34.10 -12.60
C SER A 677 33.74 -33.60 -11.77
N SER A 678 34.40 -34.47 -11.00
CA SER A 678 35.59 -34.14 -10.19
C SER A 678 36.64 -33.36 -11.00
N ASP A 679 36.83 -33.78 -12.24
CA ASP A 679 37.86 -33.31 -13.16
C ASP A 679 37.58 -31.90 -13.71
N LYS A 680 36.38 -31.34 -13.41
CA LYS A 680 35.95 -29.97 -13.75
C LYS A 680 35.81 -29.07 -12.52
N VAL A 681 36.30 -29.51 -11.36
CA VAL A 681 36.42 -28.70 -10.15
C VAL A 681 37.87 -28.27 -9.97
N CYS A 682 38.11 -27.09 -9.39
CA CYS A 682 39.43 -26.62 -8.96
C CYS A 682 39.37 -26.16 -7.49
N LEU A 683 40.39 -26.50 -6.71
CA LEU A 683 40.53 -26.08 -5.32
C LEU A 683 41.75 -25.17 -5.17
N LEU A 684 41.53 -23.96 -4.65
CA LEU A 684 42.60 -23.03 -4.26
C LEU A 684 42.70 -23.02 -2.73
N ASP A 685 43.72 -23.69 -2.19
CA ASP A 685 44.01 -23.66 -0.77
C ASP A 685 44.79 -22.39 -0.42
N ILE A 686 44.22 -21.59 0.48
CA ILE A 686 44.82 -20.38 1.05
C ILE A 686 45.40 -20.74 2.42
N THR A 687 46.71 -21.02 2.40
CA THR A 687 47.57 -20.94 3.59
C THR A 687 47.74 -19.48 3.99
N LYS A 688 47.77 -19.22 5.31
CA LYS A 688 47.92 -17.88 5.90
C LYS A 688 49.38 -17.39 5.80
#